data_AF-A0A2D5GA46-F1
#
_entry.id   AF-A0A2D5GA46-F1
#
_cell.length_a   1.000
_cell.length_b   1.000
_cell.length_c   1.000
_cell.angle_alpha   90.00
_cell.angle_beta   90.00
_cell.angle_gamma   90.00
#
_symmetry.space_group_name_H-M   'P 1'
#
loop_
_entity.id
_entity.type
_entity.pdbx_description
1 polymer ?
#
loop_
_entity_poly.entity_id
_entity_poly.type
_entity_poly.pdbx_seq_one_letter_code
_entity_poly.pdbx_strand_id
1 'polypeptide(L)'
;MTRGGNMAEQLLKKEGDINLGERRQRWQAEYLNDNSRQILNDDSRYFLHQAMSTPCLNVLEKAEGIWLQDNQGRRYMDFHGNNVHQVGFNHPHINTALKQQLDELPFCTRRYTNQVAVNCAKKLAELMPGDLNRVLFAPGGTSVVGMALKLARIVTGRHKVVSLWDSFHGASMDAIAVAGTHSFQQGLGPLLPGVERIPPATRYRGIWTKEKPGDQGRLESTKEYDDLAYADYLEYVLERDPEIGAFIAETVRNTDAQFPSKAYWQRVREICDRHNVLLILDEIPIALGRLGKMFAFEHYGIEPDILCLGKGLGGGIVPFAAMVTRDQFNIAEEVSLGHYTHEKSPLGAAAALATIEVLEQEALLEKVQRDEDYMRQALIKLEQKYELIGDVRGMGLLWGIELVEDRISKKRASEEAEVVMYQCLSRGLSYKVSQGNVLQLSPPLIISREELDQALAILDQSLLAVSEAFGFTVHQAFTAGNGLNLSGTFSMVRKTGDDGQVIPSSTVPMSGLVSLNSDRIKVHHVPMITANQETFVEAGFGDIVADFDQAGVDIVTWPKPGWREVVEGTGNEGGITEGEFIFTWEGDMAVARNHAVDGHYVSGWFADPAQASFDARYQDKDQAYGGRRQIYVREANYHPDGSQIFYPQERTPFIALLALPGDDVKPEDFIAFYCDGSFGIKIHPGIWHQPLFPLAERAVFNDKQGRVHACIAVDFVSEFDTYLSIALPQ
;
A
#
# COMPACT_ATOMS: atom_id res chain seq x y z
N MET A 1 22.96 7.48 40.80
CA MET A 1 21.71 6.86 40.31
C MET A 1 21.08 7.87 39.36
N THR A 2 21.22 7.67 38.05
CA THR A 2 20.79 8.65 37.02
C THR A 2 20.25 7.89 35.80
N ARG A 3 19.19 7.11 36.01
CA ARG A 3 18.37 6.49 34.96
C ARG A 3 16.93 6.54 35.42
N GLY A 4 16.12 7.34 34.73
CA GLY A 4 14.78 7.73 35.14
C GLY A 4 14.43 9.08 34.52
N GLY A 5 14.42 9.15 33.19
CA GLY A 5 13.82 10.29 32.49
C GLY A 5 12.36 10.42 32.93
N ASN A 6 11.86 11.64 33.06
CA ASN A 6 10.55 11.88 33.63
C ASN A 6 9.47 11.18 32.78
N MET A 7 8.67 10.31 33.39
CA MET A 7 7.62 9.56 32.68
C MET A 7 6.63 10.51 31.98
N ALA A 8 6.35 11.69 32.55
CA ALA A 8 5.53 12.72 31.92
C ALA A 8 6.17 13.29 30.63
N GLU A 9 7.49 13.42 30.60
CA GLU A 9 8.24 13.91 29.44
C GLU A 9 8.23 12.88 28.29
N GLN A 10 8.32 11.58 28.62
CA GLN A 10 8.13 10.51 27.63
C GLN A 10 6.71 10.47 27.06
N LEU A 11 5.68 10.76 27.88
CA LEU A 11 4.28 10.78 27.44
C LEU A 11 3.97 11.96 26.49
N LEU A 12 4.67 13.10 26.63
CA LEU A 12 4.55 14.22 25.69
C LEU A 12 5.07 13.89 24.28
N LYS A 13 6.09 13.02 24.16
CA LYS A 13 6.64 12.59 22.86
C LYS A 13 5.70 11.70 22.02
N LYS A 14 4.53 11.31 22.54
CA LYS A 14 3.59 10.44 21.82
C LYS A 14 2.92 11.10 20.62
N GLU A 15 2.80 12.42 20.59
CA GLU A 15 1.89 13.13 19.68
C GLU A 15 2.55 14.12 18.71
N GLY A 16 3.87 14.09 18.56
CA GLY A 16 4.60 14.88 17.57
C GLY A 16 5.95 15.39 18.02
N ASP A 17 6.49 16.30 17.21
CA ASP A 17 7.67 17.12 17.53
C ASP A 17 7.41 18.03 18.75
N ILE A 18 8.46 18.29 19.53
CA ILE A 18 8.37 19.03 20.79
C ILE A 18 8.63 20.52 20.52
N ASN A 19 7.63 21.36 20.78
CA ASN A 19 7.70 22.82 20.55
C ASN A 19 8.94 23.52 21.13
N LEU A 20 9.54 22.97 22.19
CA LEU A 20 10.69 23.54 22.89
C LEU A 20 11.98 22.70 22.74
N GLY A 21 11.99 21.67 21.87
CA GLY A 21 13.12 20.76 21.71
C GLY A 21 14.39 21.43 21.18
N GLU A 22 15.56 20.97 21.63
CA GLU A 22 16.86 21.53 21.19
C GLU A 22 17.12 21.35 19.69
N ARG A 23 16.57 20.29 19.07
CA ARG A 23 16.66 20.09 17.61
C ARG A 23 15.81 21.11 16.86
N ARG A 24 14.61 21.44 17.35
CA ARG A 24 13.78 22.54 16.81
C ARG A 24 14.53 23.86 16.83
N GLN A 25 15.11 24.21 17.98
CA GLN A 25 15.83 25.48 18.15
C GLN A 25 17.05 25.56 17.22
N ARG A 26 17.81 24.46 17.05
CA ARG A 26 18.92 24.39 16.08
C ARG A 26 18.44 24.54 14.64
N TRP A 27 17.39 23.83 14.25
CA TRP A 27 16.81 23.94 12.90
C TRP A 27 16.31 25.37 12.62
N GLN A 28 15.60 25.99 13.56
CA GLN A 28 15.18 27.38 13.44
C GLN A 28 16.37 28.34 13.33
N ALA A 29 17.45 28.09 14.08
CA ALA A 29 18.66 28.91 14.04
C ALA A 29 19.40 28.81 12.69
N GLU A 30 19.38 27.65 12.04
CA GLU A 30 20.02 27.37 10.75
C GLU A 30 19.18 27.85 9.56
N TYR A 31 17.85 27.66 9.60
CA TYR A 31 16.98 27.77 8.42
C TYR A 31 16.06 29.00 8.37
N LEU A 32 15.91 29.78 9.44
CA LEU A 32 14.99 30.93 9.47
C LEU A 32 15.71 32.28 9.42
N ASN A 33 15.29 33.16 8.51
CA ASN A 33 15.70 34.56 8.47
C ASN A 33 15.00 35.40 9.56
N ASP A 34 15.45 36.65 9.72
CA ASP A 34 14.94 37.57 10.75
C ASP A 34 13.45 37.90 10.60
N ASN A 35 12.91 37.94 9.37
CA ASN A 35 11.49 38.17 9.11
C ASN A 35 10.62 37.02 9.63
N SER A 36 11.00 35.78 9.34
CA SER A 36 10.32 34.59 9.86
C SER A 36 10.42 34.50 11.38
N ARG A 37 11.59 34.81 11.96
CA ARG A 37 11.76 34.87 13.43
C ARG A 37 10.90 35.95 14.07
N GLN A 38 10.77 37.13 13.45
CA GLN A 38 9.92 38.19 13.97
C GLN A 38 8.44 37.77 14.00
N ILE A 39 7.94 37.15 12.93
CA ILE A 39 6.57 36.63 12.87
C ILE A 39 6.35 35.54 13.94
N LEU A 40 7.30 34.63 14.15
CA LEU A 40 7.22 33.61 15.21
C LEU A 40 7.30 34.21 16.62
N ASN A 41 8.05 35.30 16.82
CA ASN A 41 8.08 36.04 18.08
C ASN A 41 6.74 36.73 18.35
N ASP A 42 6.08 37.28 17.31
CA ASP A 42 4.76 37.87 17.43
C ASP A 42 3.68 36.79 17.66
N ASP A 43 3.73 35.63 16.99
CA ASP A 43 2.89 34.45 17.29
C ASP A 43 3.02 34.07 18.78
N SER A 44 4.25 33.82 19.24
CA SER A 44 4.58 33.50 20.63
C SER A 44 4.20 34.60 21.63
N ARG A 45 4.00 35.85 21.18
CA ARG A 45 3.56 36.96 22.03
C ARG A 45 2.04 37.07 22.14
N TYR A 46 1.30 36.75 21.09
CA TYR A 46 -0.14 37.00 21.01
C TYR A 46 -1.02 35.75 21.13
N PHE A 47 -0.48 34.55 20.85
CA PHE A 47 -1.18 33.27 21.04
C PHE A 47 -0.83 32.61 22.38
N LEU A 48 -1.75 31.77 22.87
CA LEU A 48 -1.56 31.04 24.13
C LEU A 48 -0.53 29.92 23.95
N HIS A 49 0.44 29.87 24.86
CA HIS A 49 1.43 28.79 24.91
C HIS A 49 0.77 27.48 25.37
N GLN A 50 0.74 26.49 24.48
CA GLN A 50 0.26 25.15 24.76
C GLN A 50 1.05 24.13 23.93
N ALA A 51 1.15 22.89 24.44
CA ALA A 51 1.84 21.80 23.74
C ALA A 51 1.26 21.59 22.32
N MET A 52 2.13 21.24 21.37
CA MET A 52 1.79 20.95 19.97
C MET A 52 1.19 22.13 19.17
N SER A 53 1.21 23.35 19.71
CA SER A 53 0.78 24.59 19.03
C SER A 53 1.89 25.64 19.07
N THR A 54 1.90 26.53 20.05
CA THR A 54 2.87 27.63 20.19
C THR A 54 4.01 27.26 21.17
N PRO A 55 5.27 27.65 20.91
CA PRO A 55 5.78 28.34 19.73
C PRO A 55 5.79 27.45 18.47
N CYS A 56 5.40 28.04 17.35
CA CYS A 56 5.36 27.38 16.04
C CYS A 56 6.77 27.06 15.49
N LEU A 57 6.85 26.11 14.56
CA LEU A 57 8.11 25.66 13.93
C LEU A 57 8.64 26.64 12.86
N ASN A 58 7.78 27.05 11.94
CA ASN A 58 8.09 27.88 10.78
C ASN A 58 6.84 28.67 10.34
N VAL A 59 6.99 29.64 9.47
CA VAL A 59 5.91 30.49 8.93
C VAL A 59 5.53 30.00 7.53
N LEU A 60 4.32 29.47 7.37
CA LEU A 60 3.79 29.07 6.06
C LEU A 60 3.17 30.27 5.34
N GLU A 61 3.40 30.37 4.03
CA GLU A 61 2.76 31.36 3.15
C GLU A 61 1.69 30.71 2.28
N LYS A 62 1.92 29.47 1.79
CA LYS A 62 1.02 28.76 0.87
C LYS A 62 0.97 27.26 1.13
N ALA A 63 -0.11 26.64 0.69
CA ALA A 63 -0.24 25.19 0.58
C ALA A 63 -1.00 24.87 -0.72
N GLU A 64 -0.46 23.99 -1.57
CA GLU A 64 -1.02 23.66 -2.89
C GLU A 64 -0.63 22.24 -3.31
N GLY A 65 -1.61 21.44 -3.74
CA GLY A 65 -1.39 20.02 -4.08
C GLY A 65 -0.86 19.27 -2.87
N ILE A 66 0.33 18.69 -2.99
CA ILE A 66 1.02 18.01 -1.87
C ILE A 66 1.96 18.92 -1.07
N TRP A 67 2.11 20.19 -1.46
CA TRP A 67 3.23 21.02 -1.06
C TRP A 67 2.82 22.13 -0.09
N LEU A 68 3.60 22.29 0.96
CA LEU A 68 3.65 23.51 1.78
C LEU A 68 4.77 24.41 1.26
N GLN A 69 4.58 25.73 1.31
CA GLN A 69 5.61 26.72 1.03
C GLN A 69 5.74 27.69 2.21
N ASP A 70 6.97 27.87 2.71
CA ASP A 70 7.25 28.88 3.74
C ASP A 70 7.44 30.29 3.16
N ASN A 71 7.40 31.29 4.04
CA ASN A 71 7.59 32.71 3.69
C ASN A 71 9.03 33.07 3.22
N GLN A 72 9.89 32.08 3.04
CA GLN A 72 11.22 32.20 2.43
C GLN A 72 11.29 31.48 1.07
N GLY A 73 10.17 30.90 0.62
CA GLY A 73 10.02 30.21 -0.65
C GLY A 73 10.38 28.72 -0.62
N ARG A 74 10.84 28.15 0.51
CA ARG A 74 11.18 26.72 0.60
C ARG A 74 9.91 25.90 0.53
N ARG A 75 9.98 24.75 -0.16
CA ARG A 75 8.85 23.83 -0.34
C ARG A 75 9.07 22.54 0.44
N TYR A 76 7.98 22.00 0.99
CA TYR A 76 7.96 20.75 1.74
C TYR A 76 6.81 19.88 1.23
N MET A 77 7.07 18.63 0.88
CA MET A 77 6.05 17.60 0.64
C MET A 77 5.39 17.27 1.98
N ASP A 78 4.08 17.40 2.11
CA ASP A 78 3.38 17.16 3.38
C ASP A 78 2.76 15.77 3.42
N PHE A 79 3.33 14.94 4.28
CA PHE A 79 2.92 13.58 4.58
C PHE A 79 2.21 13.51 5.94
N HIS A 80 1.70 14.62 6.47
CA HIS A 80 0.88 14.64 7.68
C HIS A 80 -0.40 15.48 7.53
N GLY A 81 -0.27 16.76 7.16
CA GLY A 81 -1.34 17.73 6.92
C GLY A 81 -2.61 17.58 7.76
N ASN A 82 -2.46 17.25 9.05
CA ASN A 82 -3.52 16.93 10.01
C ASN A 82 -4.60 15.92 9.53
N ASN A 83 -4.32 15.13 8.48
CA ASN A 83 -5.28 14.30 7.73
C ASN A 83 -6.51 15.06 7.17
N VAL A 84 -6.38 16.34 6.81
CA VAL A 84 -7.47 17.14 6.18
C VAL A 84 -7.39 17.23 4.66
N HIS A 85 -6.30 16.74 4.07
CA HIS A 85 -5.83 17.07 2.72
C HIS A 85 -5.97 15.89 1.73
N GLN A 86 -6.99 15.03 1.89
CA GLN A 86 -7.20 13.83 1.07
C GLN A 86 -7.05 14.12 -0.43
N VAL A 87 -7.61 15.22 -0.90
CA VAL A 87 -7.56 15.69 -2.30
C VAL A 87 -6.48 16.75 -2.56
N GLY A 88 -5.48 16.86 -1.68
CA GLY A 88 -4.47 17.92 -1.66
C GLY A 88 -4.99 19.25 -1.11
N PHE A 89 -4.07 20.21 -1.01
CA PHE A 89 -4.38 21.59 -0.63
C PHE A 89 -4.80 22.42 -1.85
N ASN A 90 -5.68 23.41 -1.63
CA ASN A 90 -6.06 24.41 -2.63
C ASN A 90 -6.68 23.82 -3.92
N HIS A 91 -7.37 22.67 -3.83
CA HIS A 91 -7.90 21.96 -5.00
C HIS A 91 -8.86 22.85 -5.84
N PRO A 92 -8.64 23.02 -7.16
CA PRO A 92 -9.41 23.97 -7.98
C PRO A 92 -10.91 23.72 -8.02
N HIS A 93 -11.36 22.46 -7.98
CA HIS A 93 -12.78 22.10 -8.01
C HIS A 93 -13.49 22.58 -6.74
N ILE A 94 -12.91 22.28 -5.58
CA ILE A 94 -13.45 22.67 -4.26
C ILE A 94 -13.44 24.20 -4.10
N ASN A 95 -12.36 24.86 -4.52
CA ASN A 95 -12.27 26.31 -4.55
C ASN A 95 -13.37 26.96 -5.40
N THR A 96 -13.75 26.34 -6.51
CA THR A 96 -14.80 26.84 -7.41
C THR A 96 -16.18 26.65 -6.78
N ALA A 97 -16.48 25.45 -6.27
CA ALA A 97 -17.72 25.16 -5.54
C ALA A 97 -17.92 26.07 -4.31
N LEU A 98 -16.85 26.34 -3.55
CA LEU A 98 -16.91 27.23 -2.39
C LEU A 98 -17.15 28.69 -2.75
N LYS A 99 -16.53 29.20 -3.82
CA LYS A 99 -16.78 30.58 -4.28
C LYS A 99 -18.22 30.76 -4.75
N GLN A 100 -18.72 29.83 -5.57
CA GLN A 100 -20.13 29.83 -5.98
C GLN A 100 -21.07 29.77 -4.77
N GLN A 101 -20.82 28.87 -3.82
CA GLN A 101 -21.66 28.75 -2.63
C GLN A 101 -21.61 29.99 -1.72
N LEU A 102 -20.48 30.69 -1.67
CA LEU A 102 -20.31 31.95 -0.94
C LEU A 102 -21.17 33.08 -1.56
N ASP A 103 -21.22 33.16 -2.88
CA ASP A 103 -22.03 34.14 -3.62
C ASP A 103 -23.54 33.83 -3.54
N GLU A 104 -23.93 32.55 -3.53
CA GLU A 104 -25.34 32.12 -3.49
C GLU A 104 -25.96 32.11 -2.07
N LEU A 105 -25.30 31.46 -1.11
CA LEU A 105 -25.79 31.34 0.27
C LEU A 105 -24.61 31.04 1.23
N PRO A 106 -23.94 32.07 1.78
CA PRO A 106 -22.77 31.88 2.64
C PRO A 106 -23.13 31.29 4.02
N PHE A 107 -24.37 31.47 4.47
CA PHE A 107 -24.83 31.04 5.79
C PHE A 107 -26.32 30.69 5.79
N CYS A 108 -26.68 29.57 6.42
CA CYS A 108 -28.08 29.17 6.64
C CYS A 108 -28.43 29.38 8.11
N THR A 109 -29.42 30.25 8.37
CA THR A 109 -29.88 30.53 9.74
C THR A 109 -30.68 29.36 10.31
N ARG A 110 -30.57 29.13 11.62
CA ARG A 110 -31.38 28.15 12.36
C ARG A 110 -32.88 28.37 12.09
N ARG A 111 -33.65 27.27 12.13
CA ARG A 111 -35.04 27.09 11.62
C ARG A 111 -35.16 26.79 10.13
N TYR A 112 -34.19 27.16 9.31
CA TYR A 112 -34.23 26.89 7.87
C TYR A 112 -33.33 25.70 7.49
N THR A 113 -33.50 25.22 6.27
CA THR A 113 -32.63 24.25 5.62
C THR A 113 -32.26 24.80 4.24
N ASN A 114 -31.27 24.22 3.59
CA ASN A 114 -30.82 24.61 2.25
C ASN A 114 -30.58 23.35 1.40
N GLN A 115 -30.65 23.49 0.07
CA GLN A 115 -30.60 22.35 -0.83
C GLN A 115 -29.23 21.64 -0.80
N VAL A 116 -28.13 22.40 -0.71
CA VAL A 116 -26.77 21.82 -0.68
C VAL A 116 -26.55 20.93 0.55
N ALA A 117 -27.02 21.33 1.74
CA ALA A 117 -26.93 20.50 2.95
C ALA A 117 -27.82 19.25 2.87
N VAL A 118 -28.98 19.34 2.21
CA VAL A 118 -29.84 18.17 1.95
C VAL A 118 -29.17 17.22 0.94
N ASN A 119 -28.56 17.76 -0.12
CA ASN A 119 -27.82 16.98 -1.10
C ASN A 119 -26.60 16.29 -0.47
N CYS A 120 -25.84 16.98 0.40
CA CYS A 120 -24.72 16.39 1.12
C CYS A 120 -25.17 15.27 2.08
N ALA A 121 -26.27 15.46 2.82
CA ALA A 121 -26.81 14.41 3.67
C ALA A 121 -27.28 13.20 2.85
N LYS A 122 -27.93 13.44 1.70
CA LYS A 122 -28.36 12.39 0.76
C LYS A 122 -27.17 11.64 0.17
N LYS A 123 -26.14 12.32 -0.31
CA LYS A 123 -24.92 11.71 -0.88
C LYS A 123 -24.17 10.87 0.16
N LEU A 124 -24.10 11.33 1.41
CA LEU A 124 -23.52 10.53 2.50
C LEU A 124 -24.34 9.26 2.76
N ALA A 125 -25.68 9.35 2.81
CA ALA A 125 -26.53 8.16 2.95
C ALA A 125 -26.43 7.20 1.75
N GLU A 126 -26.34 7.72 0.52
CA GLU A 126 -26.15 6.92 -0.71
C GLU A 126 -24.83 6.14 -0.75
N LEU A 127 -23.80 6.61 -0.01
CA LEU A 127 -22.51 5.92 0.11
C LEU A 127 -22.48 4.88 1.24
N MET A 128 -23.48 4.85 2.13
CA MET A 128 -23.50 3.96 3.28
C MET A 128 -24.22 2.63 2.99
N PRO A 129 -23.82 1.53 3.65
CA PRO A 129 -24.58 0.28 3.61
C PRO A 129 -25.81 0.32 4.53
N GLY A 130 -26.75 -0.60 4.28
CA GLY A 130 -27.83 -0.92 5.20
C GLY A 130 -28.80 0.24 5.46
N ASP A 131 -28.98 0.59 6.73
CA ASP A 131 -29.92 1.62 7.21
C ASP A 131 -29.24 2.88 7.79
N LEU A 132 -27.94 3.07 7.52
CA LEU A 132 -27.11 4.20 7.96
C LEU A 132 -27.44 5.52 7.23
N ASN A 133 -28.72 5.92 7.28
CA ASN A 133 -29.30 7.00 6.46
C ASN A 133 -29.44 8.35 7.18
N ARG A 134 -29.15 8.44 8.49
CA ARG A 134 -29.42 9.64 9.30
C ARG A 134 -28.14 10.42 9.56
N VAL A 135 -28.12 11.69 9.15
CA VAL A 135 -26.94 12.56 9.23
C VAL A 135 -27.21 13.77 10.12
N LEU A 136 -26.28 14.09 11.02
CA LEU A 136 -26.20 15.38 11.70
C LEU A 136 -24.81 16.00 11.49
N PHE A 137 -24.76 17.27 11.05
CA PHE A 137 -23.49 17.96 10.81
C PHE A 137 -23.04 18.80 12.01
N ALA A 138 -21.72 18.99 12.13
CA ALA A 138 -21.09 19.85 13.12
C ALA A 138 -19.88 20.58 12.52
N PRO A 139 -19.37 21.67 13.15
CA PRO A 139 -18.20 22.39 12.68
C PRO A 139 -16.86 21.65 12.89
N GLY A 140 -16.85 20.47 13.52
CA GLY A 140 -15.62 19.70 13.73
C GLY A 140 -15.82 18.35 14.42
N GLY A 141 -14.85 17.44 14.25
CA GLY A 141 -14.96 16.04 14.68
C GLY A 141 -15.20 15.85 16.19
N THR A 142 -14.52 16.64 17.03
CA THR A 142 -14.74 16.70 18.48
C THR A 142 -16.23 16.88 18.85
N SER A 143 -16.97 17.69 18.09
CA SER A 143 -18.41 17.91 18.31
C SER A 143 -19.26 16.70 17.93
N VAL A 144 -18.89 16.02 16.83
CA VAL A 144 -19.55 14.78 16.38
C VAL A 144 -19.39 13.66 17.41
N VAL A 145 -18.22 13.53 18.04
CA VAL A 145 -18.02 12.57 19.14
C VAL A 145 -18.97 12.85 20.30
N GLY A 146 -19.08 14.09 20.77
CA GLY A 146 -20.04 14.48 21.81
C GLY A 146 -21.51 14.19 21.42
N MET A 147 -21.86 14.37 20.14
CA MET A 147 -23.19 14.01 19.61
C MET A 147 -23.43 12.50 19.62
N ALA A 148 -22.45 11.69 19.19
CA ALA A 148 -22.53 10.24 19.14
C ALA A 148 -22.69 9.64 20.55
N LEU A 149 -21.92 10.13 21.53
CA LEU A 149 -22.05 9.74 22.94
C LEU A 149 -23.43 10.07 23.51
N LYS A 150 -24.01 11.21 23.12
CA LYS A 150 -25.37 11.59 23.54
C LYS A 150 -26.45 10.75 22.87
N LEU A 151 -26.30 10.44 21.58
CA LEU A 151 -27.24 9.57 20.87
C LEU A 151 -27.24 8.16 21.46
N ALA A 152 -26.06 7.59 21.71
CA ALA A 152 -25.96 6.26 22.29
C ALA A 152 -26.66 6.14 23.66
N ARG A 153 -26.61 7.20 24.48
CA ARG A 153 -27.34 7.27 25.75
C ARG A 153 -28.86 7.30 25.57
N ILE A 154 -29.37 7.99 24.56
CA ILE A 154 -30.81 8.04 24.26
C ILE A 154 -31.31 6.68 23.75
N VAL A 155 -30.55 6.06 22.84
CA VAL A 155 -30.89 4.77 22.23
C VAL A 155 -30.87 3.62 23.23
N THR A 156 -29.84 3.55 24.07
CA THR A 156 -29.65 2.41 24.99
C THR A 156 -30.23 2.62 26.38
N GLY A 157 -30.48 3.88 26.78
CA GLY A 157 -30.78 4.26 28.17
C GLY A 157 -29.58 4.16 29.12
N ARG A 158 -28.41 3.71 28.63
CA ARG A 158 -27.21 3.39 29.42
C ARG A 158 -26.17 4.50 29.30
N HIS A 159 -25.46 4.80 30.38
CA HIS A 159 -24.64 6.01 30.45
C HIS A 159 -23.13 5.82 30.28
N LYS A 160 -22.62 4.58 30.42
CA LYS A 160 -21.19 4.26 30.38
C LYS A 160 -20.71 3.88 28.99
N VAL A 161 -19.41 4.02 28.79
CA VAL A 161 -18.72 3.87 27.51
C VAL A 161 -17.42 3.12 27.72
N VAL A 162 -17.13 2.14 26.87
CA VAL A 162 -15.79 1.54 26.77
C VAL A 162 -15.05 2.20 25.61
N SER A 163 -13.77 2.51 25.81
CA SER A 163 -12.87 2.99 24.77
C SER A 163 -11.48 2.39 24.92
N LEU A 164 -10.52 2.82 24.10
CA LEU A 164 -9.17 2.26 24.04
C LEU A 164 -8.13 3.20 24.68
N TRP A 165 -7.09 2.64 25.29
CA TRP A 165 -5.87 3.40 25.62
C TRP A 165 -5.16 3.89 24.35
N ASP A 166 -4.47 5.03 24.45
CA ASP A 166 -3.78 5.73 23.35
C ASP A 166 -4.65 6.10 22.11
N SER A 167 -5.99 6.12 22.24
CA SER A 167 -6.89 6.66 21.19
C SER A 167 -7.05 8.18 21.26
N PHE A 168 -7.43 8.79 20.14
CA PHE A 168 -7.77 10.22 20.06
C PHE A 168 -9.14 10.46 19.44
N HIS A 169 -10.05 11.06 20.21
CA HIS A 169 -11.43 11.37 19.79
C HIS A 169 -11.75 12.88 19.82
N GLY A 170 -10.73 13.74 19.87
CA GLY A 170 -10.87 15.19 19.95
C GLY A 170 -10.34 15.80 21.26
N ALA A 171 -10.58 17.10 21.44
CA ALA A 171 -9.92 17.94 22.45
C ALA A 171 -10.87 18.74 23.38
N SER A 172 -12.17 18.47 23.36
CA SER A 172 -13.12 18.99 24.37
C SER A 172 -13.13 18.10 25.62
N MET A 173 -13.65 18.61 26.74
CA MET A 173 -13.68 17.89 28.02
C MET A 173 -14.37 16.51 27.94
N ASP A 174 -15.41 16.36 27.12
CA ASP A 174 -16.09 15.09 26.86
C ASP A 174 -15.30 14.17 25.91
N ALA A 175 -14.71 14.72 24.85
CA ALA A 175 -13.87 13.97 23.90
C ALA A 175 -12.60 13.42 24.57
N ILE A 176 -11.85 14.25 25.32
CA ILE A 176 -10.66 13.79 26.06
C ILE A 176 -11.04 12.78 27.15
N ALA A 177 -12.27 12.85 27.67
CA ALA A 177 -12.76 11.92 28.67
C ALA A 177 -13.08 10.53 28.12
N VAL A 178 -13.33 10.38 26.81
CA VAL A 178 -13.41 9.07 26.13
C VAL A 178 -12.13 8.69 25.39
N ALA A 179 -11.24 9.65 25.08
CA ALA A 179 -9.93 9.37 24.49
C ALA A 179 -8.98 8.61 25.45
N GLY A 180 -7.93 7.99 24.90
CA GLY A 180 -6.94 7.20 25.62
C GLY A 180 -5.58 7.88 25.86
N THR A 181 -5.31 9.04 25.25
CA THR A 181 -3.98 9.67 25.26
C THR A 181 -3.76 10.64 26.45
N HIS A 182 -2.73 10.37 27.26
CA HIS A 182 -2.44 11.12 28.49
C HIS A 182 -2.14 12.63 28.28
N SER A 183 -1.45 13.00 27.20
CA SER A 183 -1.05 14.40 26.95
C SER A 183 -2.24 15.37 26.82
N PHE A 184 -3.42 14.88 26.47
CA PHE A 184 -4.67 15.65 26.40
C PHE A 184 -5.48 15.64 27.71
N GLN A 185 -5.06 14.88 28.72
CA GLN A 185 -5.79 14.68 29.99
C GLN A 185 -5.02 15.18 31.22
N GLN A 186 -3.70 15.32 31.11
CA GLN A 186 -2.80 15.64 32.21
C GLN A 186 -3.22 16.93 32.94
N GLY A 187 -3.54 16.83 34.23
CA GLY A 187 -3.92 17.97 35.07
C GLY A 187 -5.37 18.46 34.90
N LEU A 188 -6.18 17.85 34.03
CA LEU A 188 -7.56 18.28 33.75
C LEU A 188 -8.65 17.47 34.49
N GLY A 189 -8.25 16.51 35.33
CA GLY A 189 -9.19 15.64 36.05
C GLY A 189 -9.93 16.34 37.22
N PRO A 190 -11.10 15.82 37.64
CA PRO A 190 -11.77 14.62 37.12
C PRO A 190 -12.49 14.85 35.78
N LEU A 191 -12.46 13.83 34.93
CA LEU A 191 -13.12 13.81 33.62
C LEU A 191 -14.52 13.17 33.70
N LEU A 192 -15.19 12.97 32.56
CA LEU A 192 -16.53 12.35 32.48
C LEU A 192 -16.58 11.00 33.23
N PRO A 193 -17.50 10.79 34.18
CA PRO A 193 -17.65 9.52 34.87
C PRO A 193 -18.29 8.46 33.95
N GLY A 194 -17.96 7.18 34.22
CA GLY A 194 -18.49 6.06 33.45
C GLY A 194 -17.75 5.79 32.13
N VAL A 195 -16.47 6.12 32.05
CA VAL A 195 -15.60 5.70 30.93
C VAL A 195 -14.60 4.65 31.42
N GLU A 196 -14.65 3.47 30.81
CA GLU A 196 -13.65 2.42 30.99
C GLU A 196 -12.73 2.36 29.77
N ARG A 197 -11.43 2.11 29.99
CA ARG A 197 -10.41 2.05 28.93
C ARG A 197 -9.74 0.70 28.93
N ILE A 198 -9.87 -0.01 27.81
CA ILE A 198 -9.23 -1.31 27.60
C ILE A 198 -7.98 -1.17 26.71
N PRO A 199 -7.03 -2.13 26.73
CA PRO A 199 -5.86 -2.09 25.86
C PRO A 199 -6.26 -2.13 24.37
N PRO A 200 -5.63 -1.33 23.49
CA PRO A 200 -5.86 -1.43 22.04
C PRO A 200 -5.20 -2.68 21.43
N ALA A 201 -5.89 -3.30 20.49
CA ALA A 201 -5.29 -4.29 19.59
C ALA A 201 -4.12 -3.64 18.83
N THR A 202 -2.92 -4.21 19.00
CA THR A 202 -1.67 -3.65 18.47
C THR A 202 -0.75 -4.77 18.00
N ARG A 203 -0.17 -4.63 16.81
CA ARG A 203 0.62 -5.68 16.15
C ARG A 203 2.00 -5.84 16.81
N TYR A 204 2.89 -4.86 16.61
CA TYR A 204 4.31 -4.95 16.96
C TYR A 204 4.60 -5.12 18.47
N ARG A 205 3.73 -4.58 19.32
CA ARG A 205 3.93 -4.43 20.77
C ARG A 205 2.75 -4.88 21.62
N GLY A 206 1.83 -5.65 21.04
CA GLY A 206 0.61 -6.03 21.76
C GLY A 206 0.89 -7.00 22.91
N ILE A 207 0.31 -6.68 24.07
CA ILE A 207 0.41 -7.47 25.31
C ILE A 207 -0.21 -8.87 25.21
N TRP A 208 -1.15 -9.08 24.29
CA TRP A 208 -1.83 -10.36 24.05
C TRP A 208 -1.68 -10.87 22.62
N THR A 209 -1.05 -10.07 21.75
CA THR A 209 -0.86 -10.41 20.34
C THR A 209 0.15 -11.55 20.22
N LYS A 210 -0.20 -12.57 19.42
CA LYS A 210 0.66 -13.72 19.16
C LYS A 210 1.04 -13.78 17.69
N GLU A 211 2.33 -13.94 17.40
CA GLU A 211 2.80 -14.32 16.06
C GLU A 211 2.22 -15.70 15.70
N LYS A 212 1.85 -15.91 14.44
CA LYS A 212 1.35 -17.22 14.00
C LYS A 212 2.50 -18.24 13.83
N PRO A 213 2.24 -19.55 14.01
CA PRO A 213 3.24 -20.59 13.72
C PRO A 213 3.73 -20.48 12.27
N GLY A 214 5.05 -20.41 12.08
CA GLY A 214 5.69 -20.22 10.77
C GLY A 214 6.33 -18.85 10.55
N ASP A 215 6.02 -17.85 11.38
CA ASP A 215 6.53 -16.48 11.22
C ASP A 215 7.96 -16.23 11.76
N GLN A 216 8.60 -17.25 12.33
CA GLN A 216 9.91 -17.10 12.97
C GLN A 216 11.02 -16.80 11.95
N GLY A 217 11.71 -15.67 12.13
CA GLY A 217 12.79 -15.22 11.24
C GLY A 217 12.34 -14.37 10.05
N ARG A 218 11.03 -14.18 9.84
CA ARG A 218 10.49 -13.25 8.84
C ARG A 218 10.65 -11.79 9.28
N LEU A 219 10.68 -10.88 8.30
CA LEU A 219 10.54 -9.43 8.52
C LEU A 219 9.21 -9.13 9.19
N GLU A 220 9.20 -8.16 10.11
CA GLU A 220 8.05 -7.92 10.98
C GLU A 220 6.82 -7.48 10.18
N SER A 221 7.04 -6.71 9.11
CA SER A 221 6.03 -6.29 8.11
C SER A 221 5.31 -7.44 7.41
N THR A 222 5.94 -8.62 7.33
CA THR A 222 5.42 -9.79 6.58
C THR A 222 4.72 -10.83 7.46
N LYS A 223 4.85 -10.74 8.78
CA LYS A 223 4.23 -11.68 9.75
C LYS A 223 2.70 -11.57 9.82
N GLU A 224 2.06 -12.60 10.36
CA GLU A 224 0.65 -12.59 10.75
C GLU A 224 0.47 -12.70 12.26
N TYR A 225 -0.67 -12.21 12.75
CA TYR A 225 -0.92 -12.06 14.18
C TYR A 225 -2.35 -12.45 14.54
N ASP A 226 -2.51 -12.99 15.74
CA ASP A 226 -3.80 -13.18 16.41
C ASP A 226 -3.99 -12.09 17.50
N ASP A 227 -5.09 -11.35 17.39
CA ASP A 227 -5.52 -10.25 18.27
C ASP A 227 -6.92 -10.46 18.85
N LEU A 228 -7.52 -11.66 18.72
CA LEU A 228 -8.88 -11.94 19.22
C LEU A 228 -9.01 -11.76 20.75
N ALA A 229 -7.94 -12.01 21.50
CA ALA A 229 -7.90 -11.82 22.95
C ALA A 229 -8.25 -10.39 23.40
N TYR A 230 -8.06 -9.38 22.53
CA TYR A 230 -8.49 -8.00 22.82
C TYR A 230 -10.02 -7.85 22.73
N ALA A 231 -10.66 -8.51 21.77
CA ALA A 231 -12.11 -8.53 21.65
C ALA A 231 -12.76 -9.35 22.78
N ASP A 232 -12.17 -10.49 23.16
CA ASP A 232 -12.67 -11.26 24.31
C ASP A 232 -12.52 -10.49 25.64
N TYR A 233 -11.51 -9.62 25.77
CA TYR A 233 -11.40 -8.71 26.91
C TYR A 233 -12.48 -7.59 26.90
N LEU A 234 -12.91 -7.11 25.72
CA LEU A 234 -14.08 -6.25 25.62
C LEU A 234 -15.34 -6.98 26.12
N GLU A 235 -15.60 -8.20 25.66
CA GLU A 235 -16.75 -9.01 26.11
C GLU A 235 -16.75 -9.20 27.64
N TYR A 236 -15.60 -9.56 28.21
CA TYR A 236 -15.41 -9.66 29.66
C TYR A 236 -15.80 -8.38 30.40
N VAL A 237 -15.48 -7.19 29.87
CA VAL A 237 -15.87 -5.91 30.49
C VAL A 237 -17.39 -5.69 30.37
N LEU A 238 -17.98 -5.95 29.20
CA LEU A 238 -19.42 -5.79 28.99
C LEU A 238 -20.27 -6.73 29.86
N GLU A 239 -19.77 -7.94 30.16
CA GLU A 239 -20.42 -8.88 31.08
C GLU A 239 -20.48 -8.40 32.53
N ARG A 240 -19.63 -7.45 32.93
CA ARG A 240 -19.52 -6.98 34.33
C ARG A 240 -20.26 -5.69 34.61
N ASP A 241 -20.65 -4.95 33.59
CA ASP A 241 -21.26 -3.63 33.76
C ASP A 241 -22.42 -3.38 32.77
N PRO A 242 -23.67 -3.70 33.16
CA PRO A 242 -24.83 -3.54 32.29
C PRO A 242 -25.20 -2.08 32.00
N GLU A 243 -24.51 -1.11 32.61
CA GLU A 243 -24.67 0.33 32.34
C GLU A 243 -23.81 0.81 31.16
N ILE A 244 -23.07 -0.07 30.48
CA ILE A 244 -22.34 0.25 29.24
C ILE A 244 -23.31 0.25 28.06
N GLY A 245 -23.41 1.41 27.40
CA GLY A 245 -24.25 1.63 26.21
C GLY A 245 -23.48 1.77 24.91
N ALA A 246 -22.17 2.03 24.95
CA ALA A 246 -21.36 2.19 23.75
C ALA A 246 -19.94 1.64 23.90
N PHE A 247 -19.39 1.15 22.79
CA PHE A 247 -17.96 1.00 22.58
C PHE A 247 -17.54 2.01 21.50
N ILE A 248 -16.53 2.85 21.78
CA ILE A 248 -15.99 3.84 20.84
C ILE A 248 -14.51 3.55 20.55
N ALA A 249 -14.16 3.51 19.27
CA ALA A 249 -12.81 3.29 18.81
C ALA A 249 -12.57 3.91 17.42
N GLU A 250 -11.30 4.25 17.13
CA GLU A 250 -10.85 4.50 15.76
C GLU A 250 -10.83 3.16 15.00
N THR A 251 -11.43 3.06 13.81
CA THR A 251 -11.47 1.79 13.04
C THR A 251 -10.04 1.31 12.69
N VAL A 252 -9.18 2.27 12.36
CA VAL A 252 -7.73 2.14 12.22
C VAL A 252 -7.13 3.31 12.98
N ARG A 253 -6.28 3.05 13.98
CA ARG A 253 -5.71 4.14 14.78
C ARG A 253 -4.70 4.90 13.93
N ASN A 254 -5.00 6.15 13.63
CA ASN A 254 -4.21 6.93 12.67
C ASN A 254 -2.80 7.21 13.19
N THR A 255 -2.69 7.63 14.46
CA THR A 255 -1.49 8.25 15.03
C THR A 255 -0.22 7.45 14.76
N ASP A 256 -0.23 6.14 14.95
CA ASP A 256 0.90 5.24 14.70
C ASP A 256 0.53 4.07 13.76
N ALA A 257 -0.47 4.27 12.90
CA ALA A 257 -0.93 3.34 11.87
C ALA A 257 -1.14 1.91 12.40
N GLN A 258 -2.13 1.69 13.27
CA GLN A 258 -2.48 0.36 13.76
C GLN A 258 -3.72 -0.19 13.03
N PHE A 259 -3.56 -1.39 12.48
CA PHE A 259 -4.57 -2.09 11.69
C PHE A 259 -4.95 -3.39 12.44
N PRO A 260 -6.04 -3.40 13.24
CA PRO A 260 -6.55 -4.62 13.83
C PRO A 260 -6.97 -5.62 12.75
N SER A 261 -7.03 -6.90 13.09
CA SER A 261 -7.43 -7.93 12.14
C SER A 261 -8.92 -7.86 11.80
N LYS A 262 -9.29 -8.44 10.66
CA LYS A 262 -10.69 -8.65 10.29
C LYS A 262 -11.44 -9.51 11.32
N ALA A 263 -10.76 -10.51 11.89
CA ALA A 263 -11.33 -11.37 12.92
C ALA A 263 -11.65 -10.59 14.21
N TYR A 264 -10.75 -9.70 14.65
CA TYR A 264 -10.99 -8.80 15.78
C TYR A 264 -12.22 -7.92 15.55
N TRP A 265 -12.32 -7.22 14.41
CA TRP A 265 -13.44 -6.33 14.15
C TRP A 265 -14.78 -7.06 14.00
N GLN A 266 -14.80 -8.23 13.35
CA GLN A 266 -15.98 -9.08 13.27
C GLN A 266 -16.43 -9.58 14.66
N ARG A 267 -15.49 -9.97 15.52
CA ARG A 267 -15.76 -10.39 16.90
C ARG A 267 -16.27 -9.22 17.75
N VAL A 268 -15.69 -8.02 17.62
CA VAL A 268 -16.18 -6.80 18.29
C VAL A 268 -17.62 -6.47 17.88
N ARG A 269 -17.96 -6.54 16.58
CA ARG A 269 -19.32 -6.32 16.08
C ARG A 269 -20.32 -7.32 16.70
N GLU A 270 -19.97 -8.61 16.70
CA GLU A 270 -20.78 -9.67 17.32
C GLU A 270 -21.01 -9.43 18.82
N ILE A 271 -19.97 -9.02 19.56
CA ILE A 271 -20.04 -8.69 20.98
C ILE A 271 -20.97 -7.49 21.20
N CYS A 272 -20.83 -6.41 20.43
CA CYS A 272 -21.68 -5.24 20.51
C CYS A 272 -23.17 -5.60 20.31
N ASP A 273 -23.48 -6.42 19.29
CA ASP A 273 -24.83 -6.90 18.98
C ASP A 273 -25.41 -7.73 20.14
N ARG A 274 -24.63 -8.71 20.62
CA ARG A 274 -25.02 -9.64 21.69
C ARG A 274 -25.31 -8.95 23.02
N HIS A 275 -24.56 -7.89 23.35
CA HIS A 275 -24.67 -7.18 24.63
C HIS A 275 -25.56 -5.91 24.56
N ASN A 276 -26.14 -5.62 23.39
CA ASN A 276 -26.90 -4.39 23.11
C ASN A 276 -26.09 -3.13 23.45
N VAL A 277 -24.87 -3.08 22.93
CA VAL A 277 -23.91 -1.98 23.07
C VAL A 277 -23.64 -1.42 21.69
N LEU A 278 -23.81 -0.12 21.50
CA LEU A 278 -23.61 0.49 20.18
C LEU A 278 -22.13 0.59 19.82
N LEU A 279 -21.79 0.20 18.59
CA LEU A 279 -20.47 0.39 18.03
C LEU A 279 -20.37 1.79 17.41
N ILE A 280 -19.57 2.66 18.03
CA ILE A 280 -19.24 3.99 17.51
C ILE A 280 -17.86 3.92 16.86
N LEU A 281 -17.80 4.07 15.54
CA LEU A 281 -16.53 4.12 14.80
C LEU A 281 -16.11 5.56 14.53
N ASP A 282 -14.91 5.91 14.97
CA ASP A 282 -14.24 7.17 14.67
C ASP A 282 -13.39 7.02 13.41
N GLU A 283 -13.90 7.54 12.30
CA GLU A 283 -13.19 7.57 11.02
C GLU A 283 -12.83 8.99 10.57
N ILE A 284 -12.87 9.96 11.50
CA ILE A 284 -12.52 11.36 11.25
C ILE A 284 -11.17 11.51 10.52
N PRO A 285 -10.08 10.76 10.83
CA PRO A 285 -8.84 10.81 10.05
C PRO A 285 -8.76 9.94 8.79
N ILE A 286 -9.55 8.86 8.70
CA ILE A 286 -9.27 7.70 7.82
C ILE A 286 -10.38 7.38 6.81
N ALA A 287 -11.54 8.01 6.90
CA ALA A 287 -12.53 7.97 5.83
C ALA A 287 -12.04 8.73 4.58
N LEU A 288 -12.85 8.69 3.52
CA LEU A 288 -12.68 9.43 2.28
C LEU A 288 -11.43 9.00 1.50
N GLY A 289 -11.30 7.69 1.24
CA GLY A 289 -10.31 7.13 0.32
C GLY A 289 -8.94 6.80 0.91
N ARG A 290 -8.64 7.20 2.16
CA ARG A 290 -7.30 7.06 2.78
C ARG A 290 -6.73 5.64 2.74
N LEU A 291 -7.58 4.63 2.88
CA LEU A 291 -7.19 3.21 2.86
C LEU A 291 -7.52 2.49 1.53
N GLY A 292 -7.94 3.22 0.49
CA GLY A 292 -8.37 2.63 -0.79
C GLY A 292 -9.86 2.28 -0.87
N LYS A 293 -10.62 2.54 0.20
CA LYS A 293 -12.10 2.50 0.24
C LYS A 293 -12.68 3.81 0.77
N MET A 294 -13.99 4.01 0.62
CA MET A 294 -14.65 5.24 1.08
C MET A 294 -14.65 5.32 2.61
N PHE A 295 -14.88 4.21 3.29
CA PHE A 295 -14.84 4.08 4.74
C PHE A 295 -13.95 2.90 5.17
N ALA A 296 -13.28 3.02 6.31
CA ALA A 296 -12.31 2.02 6.77
C ALA A 296 -13.00 0.72 7.24
N PHE A 297 -14.20 0.80 7.82
CA PHE A 297 -14.98 -0.37 8.24
C PHE A 297 -15.24 -1.37 7.10
N GLU A 298 -15.28 -0.89 5.86
CA GLU A 298 -15.51 -1.71 4.66
C GLU A 298 -14.38 -2.72 4.40
N HIS A 299 -13.18 -2.52 4.94
CA HIS A 299 -12.09 -3.52 4.86
C HIS A 299 -12.36 -4.72 5.78
N TYR A 300 -13.11 -4.50 6.86
CA TYR A 300 -13.37 -5.48 7.91
C TYR A 300 -14.70 -6.22 7.73
N GLY A 301 -15.60 -5.71 6.86
CA GLY A 301 -16.88 -6.36 6.58
C GLY A 301 -17.82 -6.35 7.79
N ILE A 302 -17.87 -5.23 8.49
CA ILE A 302 -18.78 -4.92 9.59
C ILE A 302 -19.49 -3.60 9.32
N GLU A 303 -20.58 -3.32 10.04
CA GLU A 303 -21.23 -2.00 10.04
C GLU A 303 -21.17 -1.36 11.44
N PRO A 304 -20.88 -0.05 11.54
CA PRO A 304 -21.08 0.71 12.78
C PRO A 304 -22.57 0.93 13.08
N ASP A 305 -22.87 1.33 14.31
CA ASP A 305 -24.18 1.89 14.70
C ASP A 305 -24.20 3.42 14.58
N ILE A 306 -23.04 4.03 14.84
CA ILE A 306 -22.76 5.45 14.64
C ILE A 306 -21.38 5.58 14.03
N LEU A 307 -21.27 6.31 12.91
CA LEU A 307 -20.00 6.65 12.25
C LEU A 307 -19.71 8.14 12.42
N CYS A 308 -18.47 8.45 12.80
CA CYS A 308 -17.99 9.82 12.98
C CYS A 308 -17.05 10.20 11.83
N LEU A 309 -17.37 11.27 11.09
CA LEU A 309 -16.64 11.78 9.94
C LEU A 309 -16.20 13.24 10.16
N GLY A 310 -15.09 13.65 9.54
CA GLY A 310 -14.58 15.02 9.64
C GLY A 310 -13.33 15.25 8.79
N LYS A 311 -12.47 16.18 9.23
CA LYS A 311 -11.18 16.54 8.59
C LYS A 311 -11.28 16.72 7.07
N GLY A 312 -10.96 15.67 6.29
CA GLY A 312 -11.04 15.66 4.83
C GLY A 312 -12.43 16.01 4.29
N LEU A 313 -13.50 15.77 5.05
CA LEU A 313 -14.88 16.12 4.67
C LEU A 313 -15.06 17.63 4.41
N GLY A 314 -14.17 18.47 4.96
CA GLY A 314 -14.12 19.90 4.70
C GLY A 314 -13.33 20.33 3.46
N GLY A 315 -12.85 19.38 2.63
CA GLY A 315 -11.97 19.65 1.50
C GLY A 315 -10.62 20.28 1.88
N GLY A 316 -10.18 20.10 3.12
CA GLY A 316 -9.01 20.79 3.69
C GLY A 316 -9.20 22.30 3.96
N ILE A 317 -10.39 22.86 3.71
CA ILE A 317 -10.64 24.31 3.74
C ILE A 317 -11.69 24.69 4.80
N VAL A 318 -12.82 23.99 4.87
CA VAL A 318 -13.96 24.36 5.74
C VAL A 318 -14.02 23.45 6.96
N PRO A 319 -14.08 23.98 8.20
CA PRO A 319 -14.35 23.16 9.39
C PRO A 319 -15.73 22.50 9.30
N PHE A 320 -15.74 21.19 9.01
CA PHE A 320 -16.95 20.41 8.78
C PHE A 320 -16.78 18.95 9.20
N ALA A 321 -17.84 18.39 9.76
CA ALA A 321 -17.90 17.04 10.31
C ALA A 321 -19.34 16.52 10.25
N ALA A 322 -19.50 15.19 10.23
CA ALA A 322 -20.80 14.53 10.19
C ALA A 322 -20.83 13.34 11.15
N MET A 323 -21.93 13.21 11.89
CA MET A 323 -22.36 11.96 12.52
C MET A 323 -23.33 11.27 11.56
N VAL A 324 -23.08 10.02 11.21
CA VAL A 324 -24.00 9.19 10.41
C VAL A 324 -24.47 8.01 11.27
N THR A 325 -25.75 7.68 11.22
CA THR A 325 -26.37 6.71 12.13
C THR A 325 -27.59 6.02 11.52
N ARG A 326 -28.02 4.91 12.13
CA ARG A 326 -29.12 4.07 11.66
C ARG A 326 -30.47 4.78 11.71
N ASP A 327 -31.37 4.45 10.79
CA ASP A 327 -32.74 4.99 10.72
C ASP A 327 -33.51 4.85 12.04
N GLN A 328 -33.40 3.68 12.68
CA GLN A 328 -34.06 3.38 13.95
C GLN A 328 -33.58 4.23 15.14
N PHE A 329 -32.43 4.92 15.03
CA PHE A 329 -31.90 5.80 16.08
C PHE A 329 -32.38 7.26 15.95
N ASN A 330 -33.23 7.57 14.96
CA ASN A 330 -33.87 8.88 14.79
C ASN A 330 -35.02 9.10 15.82
N ILE A 331 -34.68 9.13 17.11
CA ILE A 331 -35.64 9.20 18.24
C ILE A 331 -35.37 10.36 19.21
N ALA A 332 -34.43 11.24 18.91
CA ALA A 332 -33.98 12.32 19.80
C ALA A 332 -34.76 13.65 19.64
N GLU A 333 -36.05 13.59 19.28
CA GLU A 333 -36.85 14.79 18.93
C GLU A 333 -36.93 15.82 20.07
N GLU A 334 -36.99 15.34 21.32
CA GLU A 334 -37.06 16.18 22.54
C GLU A 334 -35.67 16.49 23.14
N VAL A 335 -34.57 16.07 22.52
CA VAL A 335 -33.21 16.24 23.06
C VAL A 335 -32.24 16.76 22.00
N SER A 336 -31.72 17.97 22.21
CA SER A 336 -30.67 18.50 21.34
C SER A 336 -29.37 17.71 21.50
N LEU A 337 -29.08 16.83 20.52
CA LEU A 337 -27.84 16.06 20.40
C LEU A 337 -26.64 16.96 20.12
N GLY A 338 -26.74 17.78 19.07
CA GLY A 338 -25.84 18.89 18.79
C GLY A 338 -26.66 20.18 18.67
N HIS A 339 -26.04 21.32 19.01
CA HIS A 339 -26.64 22.62 18.74
C HIS A 339 -25.58 23.63 18.33
N TYR A 340 -25.32 23.72 17.03
CA TYR A 340 -24.21 24.50 16.50
C TYR A 340 -24.72 25.58 15.56
N THR A 341 -24.13 26.77 15.64
CA THR A 341 -24.45 27.87 14.73
C THR A 341 -24.31 27.48 13.25
N HIS A 342 -23.49 26.47 12.95
CA HIS A 342 -23.18 25.98 11.59
C HIS A 342 -23.71 24.54 11.33
N GLU A 343 -24.71 24.05 12.08
CA GLU A 343 -25.25 22.67 12.00
C GLU A 343 -25.88 22.27 10.65
N LYS A 344 -26.08 23.22 9.72
CA LYS A 344 -26.44 22.99 8.31
C LYS A 344 -25.68 23.92 7.36
N SER A 345 -24.37 24.09 7.61
CA SER A 345 -23.48 24.97 6.84
C SER A 345 -23.55 24.71 5.33
N PRO A 346 -24.00 25.67 4.50
CA PRO A 346 -23.99 25.52 3.04
C PRO A 346 -22.58 25.35 2.50
N LEU A 347 -21.63 26.16 2.98
CA LEU A 347 -20.21 26.09 2.61
C LEU A 347 -19.57 24.75 2.99
N GLY A 348 -19.91 24.21 4.17
CA GLY A 348 -19.42 22.89 4.60
C GLY A 348 -19.98 21.76 3.72
N ALA A 349 -21.28 21.80 3.42
CA ALA A 349 -21.91 20.85 2.53
C ALA A 349 -21.38 20.92 1.08
N ALA A 350 -21.11 22.13 0.57
CA ALA A 350 -20.49 22.32 -0.74
C ALA A 350 -19.05 21.78 -0.79
N ALA A 351 -18.24 22.03 0.25
CA ALA A 351 -16.90 21.44 0.35
C ALA A 351 -16.94 19.91 0.39
N ALA A 352 -17.86 19.32 1.17
CA ALA A 352 -18.02 17.88 1.28
C ALA A 352 -18.43 17.23 -0.05
N LEU A 353 -19.44 17.79 -0.73
CA LEU A 353 -19.87 17.33 -2.05
C LEU A 353 -18.72 17.44 -3.07
N ALA A 354 -18.06 18.59 -3.18
CA ALA A 354 -16.95 18.78 -4.09
C ALA A 354 -15.74 17.86 -3.78
N THR A 355 -15.51 17.52 -2.50
CA THR A 355 -14.47 16.54 -2.11
C THR A 355 -14.82 15.13 -2.59
N ILE A 356 -16.08 14.71 -2.40
CA ILE A 356 -16.56 13.41 -2.85
C ILE A 356 -16.54 13.33 -4.39
N GLU A 357 -16.96 14.40 -5.07
CA GLU A 357 -16.90 14.51 -6.53
C GLU A 357 -15.46 14.37 -7.06
N VAL A 358 -14.45 14.93 -6.39
CA VAL A 358 -13.03 14.75 -6.77
C VAL A 358 -12.57 13.30 -6.58
N LEU A 359 -12.92 12.67 -5.44
CA LEU A 359 -12.60 11.25 -5.20
C LEU A 359 -13.17 10.33 -6.30
N GLU A 360 -14.39 10.63 -6.77
CA GLU A 360 -15.08 9.89 -7.84
C GLU A 360 -14.53 10.21 -9.24
N GLN A 361 -14.31 11.49 -9.57
CA GLN A 361 -13.87 11.92 -10.91
C GLN A 361 -12.41 11.57 -11.21
N GLU A 362 -11.53 11.61 -10.19
CA GLU A 362 -10.10 11.30 -10.34
C GLU A 362 -9.77 9.83 -10.02
N ALA A 363 -10.78 8.98 -9.76
CA ALA A 363 -10.63 7.55 -9.41
C ALA A 363 -9.59 7.32 -8.29
N LEU A 364 -9.70 8.11 -7.22
CA LEU A 364 -8.67 8.19 -6.19
C LEU A 364 -8.63 6.94 -5.29
N LEU A 365 -9.73 6.18 -5.17
CA LEU A 365 -9.75 4.94 -4.41
C LEU A 365 -8.92 3.85 -5.12
N GLU A 366 -9.12 3.69 -6.43
CA GLU A 366 -8.37 2.78 -7.31
C GLU A 366 -6.91 3.22 -7.49
N LYS A 367 -6.64 4.53 -7.44
CA LYS A 367 -5.27 5.05 -7.37
C LYS A 367 -4.59 4.67 -6.05
N VAL A 368 -5.25 4.88 -4.91
CA VAL A 368 -4.70 4.55 -3.58
C VAL A 368 -4.41 3.05 -3.43
N GLN A 369 -5.26 2.18 -3.98
CA GLN A 369 -4.99 0.73 -4.02
C GLN A 369 -3.70 0.40 -4.78
N ARG A 370 -3.49 1.00 -5.96
CA ARG A 370 -2.26 0.82 -6.75
C ARG A 370 -1.01 1.43 -6.09
N ASP A 371 -1.18 2.49 -5.31
CA ASP A 371 -0.09 3.09 -4.54
C ASP A 371 0.25 2.31 -3.27
N GLU A 372 -0.70 1.56 -2.70
CA GLU A 372 -0.47 0.69 -1.54
C GLU A 372 0.63 -0.34 -1.84
N ASP A 373 0.51 -1.08 -2.95
CA ASP A 373 1.47 -2.13 -3.31
C ASP A 373 2.88 -1.59 -3.56
N TYR A 374 2.98 -0.45 -4.26
CA TYR A 374 4.25 0.23 -4.48
C TYR A 374 4.87 0.69 -3.13
N MET A 375 4.08 1.34 -2.26
CA MET A 375 4.54 1.79 -0.94
C MET A 375 4.97 0.61 -0.06
N ARG A 376 4.20 -0.48 -0.07
CA ARG A 376 4.51 -1.73 0.63
C ARG A 376 5.88 -2.26 0.22
N GLN A 377 6.11 -2.41 -1.09
CA GLN A 377 7.39 -2.91 -1.62
C GLN A 377 8.55 -1.96 -1.32
N ALA A 378 8.36 -0.65 -1.46
CA ALA A 378 9.39 0.35 -1.18
C ALA A 378 9.80 0.36 0.30
N LEU A 379 8.84 0.36 1.22
CA LEU A 379 9.12 0.42 2.66
C LEU A 379 9.67 -0.91 3.21
N ILE A 380 9.27 -2.07 2.66
CA ILE A 380 9.91 -3.36 2.98
C ILE A 380 11.39 -3.37 2.55
N LYS A 381 11.75 -2.77 1.41
CA LYS A 381 13.16 -2.60 1.00
C LYS A 381 13.94 -1.72 1.98
N LEU A 382 13.32 -0.69 2.57
CA LEU A 382 13.94 0.12 3.63
C LEU A 382 14.12 -0.70 4.92
N GLU A 383 13.11 -1.49 5.33
CA GLU A 383 13.21 -2.41 6.49
C GLU A 383 14.34 -3.44 6.29
N GLN A 384 14.53 -3.97 5.09
CA GLN A 384 15.66 -4.85 4.77
C GLN A 384 17.01 -4.13 4.83
N LYS A 385 17.06 -2.86 4.42
CA LYS A 385 18.29 -2.05 4.32
C LYS A 385 18.80 -1.53 5.67
N TYR A 386 17.90 -1.16 6.59
CA TYR A 386 18.26 -0.46 7.83
C TYR A 386 17.87 -1.23 9.09
N GLU A 387 18.85 -1.71 9.88
CA GLU A 387 18.58 -2.35 11.18
C GLU A 387 17.75 -1.47 12.12
N LEU A 388 17.92 -0.15 12.02
CA LEU A 388 17.18 0.88 12.74
C LEU A 388 15.65 0.79 12.56
N ILE A 389 15.16 0.25 11.44
CA ILE A 389 13.72 0.00 11.25
C ILE A 389 13.37 -1.35 11.90
N GLY A 390 12.39 -1.35 12.81
CA GLY A 390 11.93 -2.54 13.53
C GLY A 390 10.58 -3.11 13.07
N ASP A 391 9.73 -2.27 12.46
CA ASP A 391 8.45 -2.66 11.88
C ASP A 391 8.04 -1.66 10.78
N VAL A 392 7.36 -2.17 9.75
CA VAL A 392 6.73 -1.38 8.67
C VAL A 392 5.31 -1.90 8.49
N ARG A 393 4.33 -1.01 8.60
CA ARG A 393 2.90 -1.35 8.52
C ARG A 393 2.11 -0.27 7.79
N GLY A 394 1.11 -0.68 7.01
CA GLY A 394 0.26 0.25 6.27
C GLY A 394 -0.81 -0.41 5.42
N MET A 395 -1.75 0.43 4.98
CA MET A 395 -2.87 0.15 4.09
C MET A 395 -3.24 1.46 3.38
N GLY A 396 -3.59 1.41 2.10
CA GLY A 396 -3.71 2.54 1.20
C GLY A 396 -2.51 3.49 1.29
N LEU A 397 -2.81 4.75 1.62
CA LEU A 397 -1.82 5.80 1.88
C LEU A 397 -1.79 6.20 3.36
N LEU A 398 -1.85 5.24 4.28
CA LEU A 398 -1.48 5.42 5.68
C LEU A 398 -0.41 4.40 6.06
N TRP A 399 0.79 4.89 6.38
CA TRP A 399 1.96 4.06 6.70
C TRP A 399 2.63 4.49 8.00
N GLY A 400 3.14 3.51 8.75
CA GLY A 400 3.95 3.70 9.94
C GLY A 400 5.27 2.94 9.81
N ILE A 401 6.39 3.63 9.99
CA ILE A 401 7.74 3.05 10.04
C ILE A 401 8.25 3.23 11.46
N GLU A 402 8.43 2.13 12.20
CA GLU A 402 8.77 2.18 13.61
C GLU A 402 10.26 1.92 13.85
N LEU A 403 10.97 2.91 14.40
CA LEU A 403 12.41 2.82 14.61
C LEU A 403 12.76 2.23 15.98
N VAL A 404 13.73 1.32 16.03
CA VAL A 404 14.18 0.65 17.25
C VAL A 404 15.71 0.60 17.35
N GLU A 405 16.22 0.67 18.57
CA GLU A 405 17.65 0.49 18.85
C GLU A 405 18.09 -0.97 18.68
N ASP A 406 17.14 -1.90 18.80
CA ASP A 406 17.33 -3.33 18.63
C ASP A 406 15.97 -3.98 18.30
N ARG A 407 15.94 -4.84 17.29
CA ARG A 407 14.74 -5.54 16.80
C ARG A 407 14.21 -6.60 17.78
N ILE A 408 15.07 -7.16 18.64
CA ILE A 408 14.68 -8.24 19.56
C ILE A 408 14.00 -7.67 20.80
N SER A 409 14.63 -6.72 21.49
CA SER A 409 14.04 -6.00 22.64
C SER A 409 12.98 -4.97 22.22
N LYS A 410 12.93 -4.62 20.93
CA LYS A 410 12.08 -3.58 20.34
C LYS A 410 12.26 -2.22 21.02
N LYS A 411 13.41 -1.91 21.64
CA LYS A 411 13.64 -0.65 22.37
C LYS A 411 13.45 0.55 21.44
N ARG A 412 12.62 1.54 21.80
CA ARG A 412 12.27 2.68 20.91
C ARG A 412 13.49 3.57 20.62
N ALA A 413 13.84 3.72 19.34
CA ALA A 413 14.87 4.65 18.88
C ALA A 413 14.29 6.07 18.74
N SER A 414 13.96 6.68 19.88
CA SER A 414 13.25 7.96 19.92
C SER A 414 14.14 9.17 19.65
N GLU A 415 15.45 9.07 19.84
CA GLU A 415 16.37 10.16 19.54
C GLU A 415 16.68 10.19 18.04
N GLU A 416 16.89 9.01 17.48
CA GLU A 416 17.12 8.72 16.07
C GLU A 416 15.94 9.18 15.23
N ALA A 417 14.70 8.82 15.61
CA ALA A 417 13.49 9.24 14.91
C ALA A 417 13.32 10.77 14.87
N GLU A 418 13.69 11.49 15.95
CA GLU A 418 13.70 12.96 15.95
C GLU A 418 14.74 13.49 14.96
N VAL A 419 15.95 12.88 14.88
CA VAL A 419 16.97 13.28 13.89
C VAL A 419 16.52 12.98 12.45
N VAL A 420 15.94 11.80 12.16
CA VAL A 420 15.45 11.45 10.82
C VAL A 420 14.37 12.44 10.38
N MET A 421 13.45 12.83 11.28
CA MET A 421 12.43 13.84 11.00
C MET A 421 13.03 15.19 10.59
N TYR A 422 14.03 15.70 11.33
CA TYR A 422 14.69 16.96 10.97
C TYR A 422 15.54 16.85 9.68
N GLN A 423 16.15 15.69 9.40
CA GLN A 423 16.84 15.43 8.14
C GLN A 423 15.87 15.45 6.94
N CYS A 424 14.74 14.77 7.05
CA CYS A 424 13.67 14.79 6.05
C CYS A 424 13.14 16.22 5.85
N LEU A 425 12.84 16.95 6.94
CA LEU A 425 12.34 18.32 6.88
C LEU A 425 13.30 19.26 6.17
N SER A 426 14.60 19.20 6.50
CA SER A 426 15.63 20.02 5.82
C SER A 426 15.74 19.73 4.33
N ARG A 427 15.43 18.49 3.91
CA ARG A 427 15.42 18.03 2.51
C ARG A 427 14.09 18.26 1.78
N GLY A 428 13.07 18.79 2.47
CA GLY A 428 11.77 19.11 1.87
C GLY A 428 10.70 18.04 2.03
N LEU A 429 10.78 17.16 3.04
CA LEU A 429 9.72 16.20 3.39
C LEU A 429 9.25 16.42 4.84
N SER A 430 7.97 16.75 5.02
CA SER A 430 7.33 17.03 6.30
C SER A 430 6.39 15.88 6.69
N TYR A 431 6.53 15.35 7.90
CA TYR A 431 5.62 14.36 8.49
C TYR A 431 5.61 14.44 10.02
N LYS A 432 4.80 13.60 10.68
CA LYS A 432 4.73 13.51 12.14
C LYS A 432 5.49 12.28 12.66
N VAL A 433 6.24 12.44 13.75
CA VAL A 433 6.71 11.33 14.57
C VAL A 433 5.72 11.08 15.70
N SER A 434 5.23 9.85 15.78
CA SER A 434 4.21 9.40 16.72
C SER A 434 4.75 8.32 17.67
N GLN A 435 4.16 8.20 18.86
CA GLN A 435 4.63 7.31 19.93
C GLN A 435 6.12 7.48 20.30
N GLY A 436 6.71 8.62 19.91
CA GLY A 436 8.11 8.97 20.06
C GLY A 436 9.10 8.34 19.08
N ASN A 437 8.70 7.43 18.17
CA ASN A 437 9.63 6.71 17.28
C ASN A 437 8.98 6.13 15.99
N VAL A 438 7.70 6.41 15.73
CA VAL A 438 6.98 5.95 14.53
C VAL A 438 6.88 7.10 13.55
N LEU A 439 7.49 6.99 12.38
CA LEU A 439 7.33 7.96 11.30
C LEU A 439 5.96 7.68 10.67
N GLN A 440 4.98 8.54 10.92
CA GLN A 440 3.62 8.43 10.39
C GLN A 440 3.54 9.16 9.05
N LEU A 441 3.31 8.40 7.99
CA LEU A 441 3.28 8.87 6.61
C LEU A 441 1.85 8.76 6.06
N SER A 442 1.23 9.92 5.81
CA SER A 442 -0.12 10.06 5.25
C SER A 442 -0.16 11.20 4.22
N PRO A 443 0.35 11.00 3.00
CA PRO A 443 0.36 12.01 1.92
C PRO A 443 -1.05 12.27 1.36
N PRO A 444 -1.28 13.35 0.57
CA PRO A 444 -2.50 13.48 -0.23
C PRO A 444 -2.72 12.29 -1.15
N LEU A 445 -3.98 11.92 -1.41
CA LEU A 445 -4.31 10.80 -2.29
C LEU A 445 -3.98 11.08 -3.76
N ILE A 446 -3.92 12.38 -4.13
CA ILE A 446 -3.53 12.86 -5.45
C ILE A 446 -2.02 12.76 -5.76
N ILE A 447 -1.17 12.40 -4.78
CA ILE A 447 0.30 12.39 -4.94
C ILE A 447 0.76 11.56 -6.14
N SER A 448 1.66 12.08 -6.97
CA SER A 448 2.13 11.33 -8.15
C SER A 448 3.09 10.19 -7.77
N ARG A 449 3.35 9.24 -8.69
CA ARG A 449 4.35 8.18 -8.47
C ARG A 449 5.74 8.80 -8.31
N GLU A 450 6.07 9.78 -9.14
CA GLU A 450 7.34 10.51 -9.14
C GLU A 450 7.52 11.35 -7.85
N GLU A 451 6.43 11.86 -7.28
CA GLU A 451 6.43 12.53 -5.97
C GLU A 451 6.63 11.51 -4.83
N LEU A 452 6.05 10.31 -4.93
CA LEU A 452 6.33 9.22 -3.98
C LEU A 452 7.80 8.76 -4.06
N ASP A 453 8.35 8.57 -5.27
CA ASP A 453 9.77 8.24 -5.47
C ASP A 453 10.69 9.30 -4.84
N GLN A 454 10.39 10.58 -5.04
CA GLN A 454 11.14 11.70 -4.44
C GLN A 454 11.09 11.68 -2.90
N ALA A 455 9.91 11.49 -2.32
CA ALA A 455 9.74 11.42 -0.87
C ALA A 455 10.48 10.20 -0.27
N LEU A 456 10.42 9.05 -0.92
CA LEU A 456 11.12 7.83 -0.51
C LEU A 456 12.65 7.99 -0.65
N ALA A 457 13.15 8.69 -1.66
CA ALA A 457 14.57 9.01 -1.79
C ALA A 457 15.05 9.98 -0.68
N ILE A 458 14.25 10.97 -0.29
CA ILE A 458 14.54 11.85 0.86
C ILE A 458 14.58 11.05 2.16
N LEU A 459 13.63 10.13 2.36
CA LEU A 459 13.58 9.25 3.53
C LEU A 459 14.80 8.31 3.58
N ASP A 460 15.15 7.67 2.47
CA ASP A 460 16.32 6.78 2.35
C ASP A 460 17.63 7.50 2.71
N GLN A 461 17.87 8.68 2.13
CA GLN A 461 19.05 9.50 2.45
C GLN A 461 19.10 9.92 3.92
N SER A 462 17.93 10.18 4.53
CA SER A 462 17.83 10.60 5.92
C SER A 462 18.05 9.44 6.89
N LEU A 463 17.53 8.25 6.57
CA LEU A 463 17.80 7.02 7.31
C LEU A 463 19.26 6.59 7.21
N LEU A 464 19.89 6.72 6.04
CA LEU A 464 21.32 6.46 5.85
C LEU A 464 22.18 7.34 6.77
N ALA A 465 21.99 8.66 6.69
CA ALA A 465 22.76 9.62 7.47
C ALA A 465 22.62 9.42 9.00
N VAL A 466 21.44 9.01 9.47
CA VAL A 466 21.23 8.68 10.90
C VAL A 466 21.81 7.32 11.26
N SER A 467 21.68 6.31 10.41
CA SER A 467 22.26 4.98 10.65
C SER A 467 23.79 5.06 10.78
N GLU A 468 24.46 5.79 9.88
CA GLU A 468 25.91 6.05 9.95
C GLU A 468 26.29 6.85 11.20
N ALA A 469 25.54 7.91 11.54
CA ALA A 469 25.87 8.77 12.69
C ALA A 469 25.67 8.10 14.06
N PHE A 470 24.74 7.14 14.18
CA PHE A 470 24.46 6.40 15.41
C PHE A 470 25.07 4.99 15.44
N GLY A 471 25.67 4.53 14.34
CA GLY A 471 26.39 3.25 14.27
C GLY A 471 25.51 2.02 14.04
N PHE A 472 24.33 2.18 13.42
CA PHE A 472 23.47 1.07 12.99
C PHE A 472 24.00 0.43 11.71
N THR A 473 23.84 -0.88 11.54
CA THR A 473 24.21 -1.53 10.28
C THR A 473 23.26 -1.11 9.17
N VAL A 474 23.85 -0.70 8.06
CA VAL A 474 23.15 -0.53 6.78
C VAL A 474 23.55 -1.71 5.91
N HIS A 475 22.61 -2.62 5.66
CA HIS A 475 22.82 -3.69 4.71
C HIS A 475 22.84 -3.09 3.31
N GLN A 476 23.84 -3.44 2.49
CA GLN A 476 23.75 -3.13 1.07
C GLN A 476 22.51 -3.84 0.52
N ALA A 477 21.64 -3.11 -0.15
CA ALA A 477 20.69 -3.75 -1.06
C ALA A 477 21.49 -4.64 -2.02
N PHE A 478 20.88 -5.71 -2.56
CA PHE A 478 21.48 -6.59 -3.57
C PHE A 478 21.67 -5.85 -4.93
N THR A 479 22.36 -4.70 -4.92
CA THR A 479 23.16 -4.25 -6.04
C THR A 479 24.33 -5.19 -6.07
N ALA A 480 24.27 -6.21 -6.92
CA ALA A 480 25.30 -7.22 -6.97
C ALA A 480 26.59 -6.61 -7.58
N GLY A 481 27.22 -5.54 -7.04
CA GLY A 481 27.56 -4.28 -7.75
C GLY A 481 29.03 -3.97 -8.18
N ASN A 482 29.24 -3.06 -9.15
CA ASN A 482 30.55 -2.61 -9.70
C ASN A 482 30.44 -1.18 -10.32
N GLY A 483 31.54 -0.46 -10.62
CA GLY A 483 32.94 -0.73 -10.27
C GLY A 483 33.94 0.35 -10.70
N LEU A 484 34.07 1.43 -9.92
CA LEU A 484 35.24 2.33 -9.95
C LEU A 484 35.98 2.14 -8.60
N ASN A 485 37.25 1.79 -8.65
CA ASN A 485 37.84 0.92 -7.62
C ASN A 485 38.66 1.69 -6.56
N LEU A 486 38.30 1.51 -5.28
CA LEU A 486 39.19 1.70 -4.12
C LEU A 486 39.14 0.47 -3.20
N SER A 487 39.68 -0.64 -3.71
CA SER A 487 40.16 -1.82 -2.97
C SER A 487 39.20 -2.45 -1.94
N GLY A 488 38.24 -3.23 -2.43
CA GLY A 488 37.42 -4.19 -1.66
C GLY A 488 36.55 -5.01 -2.62
N THR A 489 36.75 -6.32 -2.67
CA THR A 489 36.37 -7.21 -3.80
C THR A 489 34.87 -7.50 -4.01
N PHE A 490 34.42 -7.53 -5.29
CA PHE A 490 33.19 -8.10 -5.92
C PHE A 490 31.84 -7.29 -5.88
N SER A 491 30.91 -7.34 -6.88
CA SER A 491 30.97 -7.23 -8.38
C SER A 491 29.59 -7.36 -9.15
N MET A 492 29.16 -6.35 -9.96
CA MET A 492 28.09 -6.21 -11.08
C MET A 492 26.53 -5.92 -10.94
N VAL A 493 26.13 -4.63 -10.92
CA VAL A 493 24.77 -4.02 -10.74
C VAL A 493 23.59 -4.59 -11.58
N ARG A 494 22.34 -4.34 -11.14
CA ARG A 494 21.11 -4.31 -11.98
C ARG A 494 20.42 -2.94 -11.97
N LYS A 495 19.99 -2.47 -13.15
CA LYS A 495 19.30 -1.21 -13.43
C LYS A 495 17.86 -1.45 -13.94
N THR A 496 16.99 -0.47 -13.76
CA THR A 496 15.76 -0.22 -14.56
C THR A 496 16.03 0.82 -15.66
N GLY A 497 15.13 0.95 -16.64
CA GLY A 497 15.12 2.00 -17.66
C GLY A 497 14.50 3.32 -17.17
N ASP A 498 14.64 4.39 -17.97
CA ASP A 498 14.35 5.79 -17.59
C ASP A 498 12.90 6.25 -17.93
N ASP A 499 12.01 5.33 -18.32
CA ASP A 499 10.75 5.62 -19.02
C ASP A 499 9.52 4.86 -18.47
N GLY A 500 9.64 4.23 -17.30
CA GLY A 500 8.49 3.80 -16.49
C GLY A 500 7.72 2.55 -16.96
N GLN A 501 8.19 1.87 -18.01
CA GLN A 501 7.64 0.57 -18.41
C GLN A 501 8.07 -0.54 -17.44
N VAL A 502 7.14 -1.48 -17.15
CA VAL A 502 7.46 -2.69 -16.39
C VAL A 502 8.33 -3.59 -17.27
N ILE A 503 9.63 -3.62 -17.00
CA ILE A 503 10.56 -4.47 -17.76
C ILE A 503 10.22 -5.93 -17.47
N PRO A 504 9.83 -6.73 -18.49
CA PRO A 504 9.57 -8.15 -18.30
C PRO A 504 10.79 -8.87 -17.72
N SER A 505 10.53 -9.81 -16.81
CA SER A 505 11.61 -10.57 -16.15
C SER A 505 12.13 -11.69 -17.05
N SER A 506 13.39 -12.05 -16.88
CA SER A 506 13.91 -13.36 -17.29
C SER A 506 14.39 -14.04 -16.01
N THR A 507 14.28 -15.37 -15.93
CA THR A 507 14.72 -16.10 -14.71
C THR A 507 16.22 -15.92 -14.46
N VAL A 508 16.94 -15.58 -15.52
CA VAL A 508 18.38 -15.34 -15.54
C VAL A 508 18.74 -13.83 -15.52
N PRO A 509 19.90 -13.47 -14.96
CA PRO A 509 20.43 -12.12 -15.07
C PRO A 509 20.60 -11.51 -16.49
N MET A 510 19.70 -10.61 -16.89
CA MET A 510 19.85 -9.67 -18.04
C MET A 510 21.17 -8.87 -18.05
N SER A 511 21.81 -8.66 -16.89
CA SER A 511 23.14 -8.02 -16.82
C SER A 511 24.30 -8.93 -17.28
N GLY A 512 24.01 -10.15 -17.72
CA GLY A 512 24.94 -11.11 -18.30
C GLY A 512 24.68 -11.44 -19.78
N LEU A 513 23.91 -10.62 -20.52
CA LEU A 513 23.72 -10.82 -21.96
C LEU A 513 25.03 -10.58 -22.72
N VAL A 514 25.51 -11.61 -23.41
CA VAL A 514 26.73 -11.55 -24.23
C VAL A 514 26.34 -11.42 -25.71
N SER A 515 27.06 -10.59 -26.46
CA SER A 515 26.77 -10.36 -27.88
C SER A 515 27.05 -11.60 -28.73
N LEU A 516 26.20 -11.83 -29.73
CA LEU A 516 26.38 -12.88 -30.74
C LEU A 516 27.65 -12.70 -31.59
N ASN A 517 28.22 -11.49 -31.60
CA ASN A 517 29.47 -11.17 -32.29
C ASN A 517 30.71 -11.42 -31.41
N SER A 518 30.55 -12.03 -30.23
CA SER A 518 31.66 -12.39 -29.35
C SER A 518 32.27 -13.74 -29.74
N ASP A 519 33.60 -13.80 -29.86
CA ASP A 519 34.35 -15.06 -30.06
C ASP A 519 34.11 -16.12 -28.97
N ARG A 520 33.50 -15.72 -27.84
CA ARG A 520 33.14 -16.60 -26.73
C ARG A 520 31.84 -17.37 -26.99
N ILE A 521 30.90 -16.81 -27.76
CA ILE A 521 29.52 -17.31 -27.84
C ILE A 521 29.27 -18.06 -29.15
N LYS A 522 28.50 -19.15 -29.06
CA LYS A 522 28.00 -19.90 -30.20
C LYS A 522 26.50 -19.71 -30.38
N VAL A 523 26.03 -20.03 -31.57
CA VAL A 523 24.61 -20.15 -31.89
C VAL A 523 24.32 -21.60 -32.26
N HIS A 524 23.43 -22.25 -31.53
CA HIS A 524 22.90 -23.57 -31.87
C HIS A 524 21.59 -23.37 -32.64
N HIS A 525 21.53 -23.82 -33.90
CA HIS A 525 20.30 -23.73 -34.70
C HIS A 525 19.36 -24.89 -34.39
N VAL A 526 18.24 -24.58 -33.75
CA VAL A 526 17.22 -25.55 -33.35
C VAL A 526 16.43 -26.03 -34.58
N PRO A 527 16.30 -27.35 -34.81
CA PRO A 527 15.47 -27.87 -35.88
C PRO A 527 13.98 -27.59 -35.62
N MET A 528 13.24 -27.22 -36.67
CA MET A 528 11.80 -26.98 -36.60
C MET A 528 11.00 -28.07 -37.32
N ILE A 529 9.97 -28.61 -36.67
CA ILE A 529 9.03 -29.60 -37.20
C ILE A 529 7.58 -29.21 -36.89
N THR A 530 6.62 -29.70 -37.67
CA THR A 530 5.19 -29.47 -37.42
C THR A 530 4.71 -30.34 -36.26
N ALA A 531 4.00 -29.75 -35.30
CA ALA A 531 3.31 -30.48 -34.23
C ALA A 531 2.13 -31.27 -34.79
N ASN A 532 2.07 -32.57 -34.52
CA ASN A 532 0.96 -33.45 -34.83
C ASN A 532 0.99 -34.68 -33.89
N GLN A 533 0.05 -35.61 -34.07
CA GLN A 533 -0.08 -36.80 -33.23
C GLN A 533 1.21 -37.64 -33.15
N GLU A 534 1.91 -37.84 -34.26
CA GLU A 534 3.16 -38.62 -34.33
C GLU A 534 4.34 -37.83 -33.76
N THR A 535 4.51 -36.57 -34.17
CA THR A 535 5.70 -35.77 -33.84
C THR A 535 5.70 -35.15 -32.45
N PHE A 536 4.52 -34.93 -31.86
CA PHE A 536 4.36 -34.23 -30.57
C PHE A 536 3.85 -35.18 -29.48
N VAL A 537 2.74 -35.89 -29.76
CA VAL A 537 2.05 -36.72 -28.75
C VAL A 537 2.72 -38.07 -28.56
N GLU A 538 2.91 -38.84 -29.64
CA GLU A 538 3.59 -40.15 -29.60
C GLU A 538 5.09 -40.01 -29.27
N ALA A 539 5.69 -38.84 -29.54
CA ALA A 539 7.04 -38.49 -29.12
C ALA A 539 7.15 -38.10 -27.62
N GLY A 540 6.04 -37.95 -26.90
CA GLY A 540 6.02 -37.76 -25.44
C GLY A 540 6.22 -36.34 -24.94
N PHE A 541 5.96 -35.31 -25.76
CA PHE A 541 6.06 -33.90 -25.34
C PHE A 541 4.78 -33.35 -24.70
N GLY A 542 3.63 -33.93 -25.03
CA GLY A 542 2.36 -33.35 -24.63
C GLY A 542 1.13 -33.95 -25.32
N ASP A 543 -0.03 -33.33 -25.10
CA ASP A 543 -1.29 -33.65 -25.77
C ASP A 543 -1.73 -32.52 -26.73
N ILE A 544 -2.44 -32.87 -27.81
CA ILE A 544 -3.14 -31.90 -28.66
C ILE A 544 -4.49 -31.56 -28.02
N VAL A 545 -4.75 -30.27 -27.82
CA VAL A 545 -5.96 -29.74 -27.19
C VAL A 545 -6.91 -29.19 -28.26
N ALA A 546 -7.96 -29.95 -28.55
CA ALA A 546 -9.02 -29.54 -29.49
C ALA A 546 -10.14 -28.71 -28.84
N ASP A 547 -10.28 -28.77 -27.50
CA ASP A 547 -11.25 -28.02 -26.70
C ASP A 547 -10.60 -27.66 -25.36
N PHE A 548 -10.51 -26.36 -25.06
CA PHE A 548 -9.88 -25.84 -23.84
C PHE A 548 -10.66 -26.15 -22.57
N ASP A 549 -11.99 -26.13 -22.63
CA ASP A 549 -12.85 -26.30 -21.45
C ASP A 549 -12.83 -27.75 -20.97
N GLN A 550 -12.70 -28.69 -21.91
CA GLN A 550 -12.59 -30.13 -21.63
C GLN A 550 -11.17 -30.59 -21.26
N ALA A 551 -10.15 -29.75 -21.47
CA ALA A 551 -8.76 -30.11 -21.21
C ALA A 551 -8.39 -29.97 -19.73
N GLY A 552 -7.82 -31.03 -19.16
CA GLY A 552 -7.38 -31.10 -17.77
C GLY A 552 -5.87 -30.95 -17.61
N VAL A 553 -5.48 -30.22 -16.56
CA VAL A 553 -4.09 -30.10 -16.10
C VAL A 553 -3.73 -31.31 -15.25
N ASP A 554 -2.63 -31.98 -15.58
CA ASP A 554 -2.05 -33.01 -14.74
C ASP A 554 -1.24 -32.34 -13.62
N ILE A 555 -1.50 -32.70 -12.37
CA ILE A 555 -0.68 -32.30 -11.21
C ILE A 555 -0.06 -33.56 -10.62
N VAL A 556 1.27 -33.63 -10.59
CA VAL A 556 2.03 -34.78 -10.10
C VAL A 556 2.72 -34.44 -8.79
N THR A 557 2.52 -35.27 -7.76
CA THR A 557 3.17 -35.08 -6.46
C THR A 557 4.65 -35.46 -6.56
N TRP A 558 5.52 -34.46 -6.65
CA TRP A 558 6.94 -34.64 -6.99
C TRP A 558 7.86 -34.85 -5.78
N PRO A 559 8.59 -35.98 -5.70
CA PRO A 559 9.75 -36.14 -4.82
C PRO A 559 11.04 -35.92 -5.61
N LYS A 560 11.76 -34.81 -5.35
CA LYS A 560 12.92 -34.32 -6.16
C LYS A 560 13.90 -35.43 -6.63
N PRO A 561 13.90 -35.79 -7.92
CA PRO A 561 14.91 -36.63 -8.56
C PRO A 561 15.76 -35.76 -9.50
N GLY A 562 16.84 -35.18 -9.01
CA GLY A 562 17.71 -34.28 -9.79
C GLY A 562 18.76 -33.57 -8.93
N TRP A 563 19.81 -33.03 -9.58
CA TRP A 563 20.86 -32.22 -8.95
C TRP A 563 20.66 -30.71 -9.16
N ARG A 564 19.87 -30.26 -10.14
CA ARG A 564 19.56 -28.83 -10.30
C ARG A 564 18.79 -28.30 -9.10
N GLU A 565 19.03 -27.05 -8.72
CA GLU A 565 18.29 -26.40 -7.64
C GLU A 565 16.94 -25.90 -8.14
N VAL A 566 15.96 -25.87 -7.23
CA VAL A 566 14.64 -25.31 -7.51
C VAL A 566 14.77 -23.79 -7.42
N VAL A 567 14.21 -23.06 -8.38
CA VAL A 567 14.25 -21.60 -8.44
C VAL A 567 13.70 -21.01 -7.14
N GLU A 568 14.44 -20.05 -6.56
CA GLU A 568 14.08 -19.42 -5.29
C GLU A 568 12.69 -18.76 -5.37
N GLY A 569 11.83 -19.04 -4.38
CA GLY A 569 10.43 -18.59 -4.38
C GLY A 569 9.42 -19.55 -5.02
N THR A 570 9.79 -20.81 -5.31
CA THR A 570 8.92 -21.80 -5.97
C THR A 570 8.68 -23.09 -5.15
N GLY A 571 7.45 -23.66 -5.20
CA GLY A 571 6.96 -24.80 -4.38
C GLY A 571 6.60 -24.43 -2.92
N ASN A 572 5.61 -25.02 -2.20
CA ASN A 572 4.76 -26.21 -2.40
C ASN A 572 3.29 -25.94 -1.95
N GLU A 573 2.40 -25.47 -2.83
CA GLU A 573 0.96 -25.35 -2.52
C GLU A 573 0.09 -25.86 -3.68
N GLY A 574 -0.57 -27.01 -3.48
CA GLY A 574 -1.29 -27.71 -4.55
C GLY A 574 -2.57 -26.99 -5.01
N GLY A 575 -2.74 -26.87 -6.32
CA GLY A 575 -3.95 -26.35 -6.96
C GLY A 575 -3.80 -26.16 -8.47
N ILE A 576 -4.90 -25.84 -9.14
CA ILE A 576 -4.93 -25.42 -10.56
C ILE A 576 -5.31 -23.93 -10.62
N THR A 577 -4.77 -23.21 -11.59
CA THR A 577 -5.13 -21.83 -11.93
C THR A 577 -5.36 -21.70 -13.43
N GLU A 578 -6.22 -20.77 -13.84
CA GLU A 578 -6.60 -20.52 -15.23
C GLU A 578 -6.64 -19.01 -15.49
N GLY A 579 -6.26 -18.57 -16.69
CA GLY A 579 -6.23 -17.15 -17.05
C GLY A 579 -5.78 -16.91 -18.49
N GLU A 580 -5.61 -15.64 -18.88
CA GLU A 580 -5.06 -15.29 -20.19
C GLU A 580 -3.52 -15.23 -20.14
N PHE A 581 -2.86 -15.80 -21.14
CA PHE A 581 -1.44 -15.60 -21.41
C PHE A 581 -1.30 -14.76 -22.69
N ILE A 582 -0.91 -13.51 -22.49
CA ILE A 582 -0.73 -12.50 -23.52
C ILE A 582 0.73 -12.53 -24.00
N PHE A 583 0.93 -12.50 -25.31
CA PHE A 583 2.26 -12.39 -25.93
C PHE A 583 2.29 -11.13 -26.80
N THR A 584 3.39 -10.37 -26.74
CA THR A 584 3.64 -9.17 -27.53
C THR A 584 5.06 -9.15 -28.08
N TRP A 585 5.24 -8.55 -29.26
CA TRP A 585 6.56 -8.26 -29.83
C TRP A 585 6.86 -6.78 -29.61
N GLU A 586 7.83 -6.48 -28.75
CA GLU A 586 8.17 -5.13 -28.32
C GLU A 586 9.59 -4.80 -28.77
N GLY A 587 9.66 -4.08 -29.88
CA GLY A 587 10.91 -3.81 -30.60
C GLY A 587 11.61 -5.09 -31.04
N ASP A 588 12.78 -5.34 -30.45
CA ASP A 588 13.63 -6.51 -30.68
C ASP A 588 13.30 -7.71 -29.76
N MET A 589 12.32 -7.60 -28.85
CA MET A 589 12.01 -8.66 -27.87
C MET A 589 10.65 -9.31 -28.11
N ALA A 590 10.58 -10.62 -27.86
CA ALA A 590 9.34 -11.34 -27.60
C ALA A 590 9.12 -11.34 -26.09
N VAL A 591 7.99 -10.77 -25.66
CA VAL A 591 7.63 -10.65 -24.24
C VAL A 591 6.25 -11.24 -24.00
N ALA A 592 6.00 -11.65 -22.77
CA ALA A 592 4.76 -12.32 -22.41
C ALA A 592 4.27 -11.98 -21.00
N ARG A 593 2.95 -11.98 -20.81
CA ARG A 593 2.23 -11.65 -19.59
C ARG A 593 1.27 -12.79 -19.23
N ASN A 594 1.53 -13.48 -18.14
CA ASN A 594 0.63 -14.54 -17.66
C ASN A 594 -0.28 -13.99 -16.55
N HIS A 595 -1.59 -13.94 -16.80
CA HIS A 595 -2.59 -13.48 -15.82
C HIS A 595 -3.05 -14.58 -14.85
N ALA A 596 -2.77 -15.86 -15.12
CA ALA A 596 -3.13 -16.98 -14.25
C ALA A 596 -2.21 -17.08 -13.01
N VAL A 597 -0.96 -16.60 -13.11
CA VAL A 597 0.06 -16.57 -12.03
C VAL A 597 0.73 -15.20 -11.82
N ASP A 598 0.18 -14.15 -12.42
CA ASP A 598 0.71 -12.76 -12.34
C ASP A 598 2.16 -12.56 -12.83
N GLY A 599 2.65 -13.43 -13.73
CA GLY A 599 4.02 -13.41 -14.27
C GLY A 599 4.25 -12.48 -15.47
N HIS A 600 5.50 -12.03 -15.67
CA HIS A 600 5.95 -11.13 -16.76
C HIS A 600 7.31 -11.59 -17.30
N TYR A 601 7.41 -11.91 -18.59
CA TYR A 601 8.52 -12.68 -19.17
C TYR A 601 9.15 -12.06 -20.42
N VAL A 602 10.46 -12.18 -20.60
CA VAL A 602 11.14 -12.09 -21.91
C VAL A 602 11.36 -13.52 -22.40
N SER A 603 10.66 -13.94 -23.45
CA SER A 603 10.80 -15.31 -23.99
C SER A 603 11.93 -15.42 -25.02
N GLY A 604 12.30 -14.31 -25.70
CA GLY A 604 13.40 -14.32 -26.66
C GLY A 604 13.65 -12.97 -27.35
N TRP A 605 14.62 -12.97 -28.27
CA TRP A 605 15.09 -11.78 -28.99
C TRP A 605 15.13 -12.00 -30.51
N PHE A 606 14.68 -11.01 -31.28
CA PHE A 606 14.73 -11.03 -32.75
C PHE A 606 16.05 -10.48 -33.33
N ALA A 607 16.85 -9.82 -32.50
CA ALA A 607 18.17 -9.24 -32.81
C ALA A 607 19.26 -9.81 -31.86
N ASP A 608 20.48 -9.28 -31.92
CA ASP A 608 21.54 -9.61 -30.96
C ASP A 608 21.08 -9.26 -29.53
N PRO A 609 20.94 -10.24 -28.60
CA PRO A 609 20.38 -9.99 -27.27
C PRO A 609 21.13 -8.92 -26.47
N ALA A 610 22.43 -8.73 -26.70
CA ALA A 610 23.20 -7.69 -26.01
C ALA A 610 23.02 -6.27 -26.58
N GLN A 611 22.29 -6.12 -27.69
CA GLN A 611 22.02 -4.85 -28.37
C GLN A 611 20.51 -4.58 -28.58
N ALA A 612 19.65 -5.53 -28.22
CA ALA A 612 18.21 -5.46 -28.39
C ALA A 612 17.56 -4.29 -27.63
N SER A 613 16.56 -3.64 -28.24
CA SER A 613 15.82 -2.51 -27.65
C SER A 613 14.30 -2.65 -27.79
N PHE A 614 13.57 -2.14 -26.78
CA PHE A 614 12.11 -1.99 -26.83
C PHE A 614 11.69 -0.96 -27.90
N ASP A 615 12.54 0.03 -28.21
CA ASP A 615 12.27 1.10 -29.17
C ASP A 615 12.57 0.73 -30.65
N ALA A 616 13.01 -0.51 -30.92
CA ALA A 616 13.42 -0.92 -32.25
C ALA A 616 12.23 -0.91 -33.24
N ARG A 617 12.31 -0.05 -34.26
CA ARG A 617 11.20 0.17 -35.21
C ARG A 617 11.32 -0.71 -36.45
N TYR A 618 10.58 -1.81 -36.44
CA TYR A 618 10.27 -2.62 -37.62
C TYR A 618 9.07 -2.01 -38.35
N GLN A 619 9.25 -1.58 -39.61
CA GLN A 619 8.19 -0.88 -40.38
C GLN A 619 8.04 -1.34 -41.83
N ASP A 620 8.79 -2.36 -42.26
CA ASP A 620 8.63 -2.92 -43.60
C ASP A 620 7.45 -3.90 -43.65
N LYS A 621 6.24 -3.34 -43.81
CA LYS A 621 4.97 -4.09 -43.84
C LYS A 621 4.83 -5.01 -45.04
N ASP A 622 5.69 -4.88 -46.05
CA ASP A 622 5.71 -5.71 -47.25
C ASP A 622 6.57 -6.99 -47.06
N GLN A 623 7.27 -7.13 -45.92
CA GLN A 623 8.00 -8.34 -45.52
C GLN A 623 7.29 -9.11 -44.41
N ALA A 624 7.31 -10.44 -44.50
CA ALA A 624 6.80 -11.33 -43.45
C ALA A 624 7.44 -11.00 -42.07
N TYR A 625 6.63 -10.99 -41.02
CA TYR A 625 7.03 -10.68 -39.63
C TYR A 625 7.73 -9.33 -39.44
N GLY A 626 7.54 -8.39 -40.37
CA GLY A 626 8.22 -7.09 -40.37
C GLY A 626 9.71 -7.16 -40.72
N GLY A 627 10.15 -8.23 -41.40
CA GLY A 627 11.55 -8.48 -41.76
C GLY A 627 12.36 -9.28 -40.73
N ARG A 628 11.75 -9.67 -39.59
CA ARG A 628 12.34 -10.58 -38.61
C ARG A 628 12.51 -11.98 -39.22
N ARG A 629 13.61 -12.66 -38.90
CA ARG A 629 13.98 -13.96 -39.53
C ARG A 629 14.18 -15.11 -38.56
N GLN A 630 14.46 -14.82 -37.30
CA GLN A 630 14.78 -15.82 -36.29
C GLN A 630 14.52 -15.26 -34.88
N ILE A 631 14.40 -16.17 -33.92
CA ILE A 631 14.31 -15.88 -32.49
C ILE A 631 15.52 -16.51 -31.81
N TYR A 632 16.21 -15.73 -31.00
CA TYR A 632 17.26 -16.18 -30.09
C TYR A 632 16.69 -16.42 -28.70
N VAL A 633 17.05 -17.54 -28.09
CA VAL A 633 16.59 -17.94 -26.76
C VAL A 633 17.80 -18.24 -25.87
N ARG A 634 17.78 -17.71 -24.65
CA ARG A 634 18.87 -17.81 -23.67
C ARG A 634 18.64 -18.87 -22.60
N GLU A 635 17.39 -19.01 -22.18
CA GLU A 635 17.02 -19.88 -21.06
C GLU A 635 15.90 -20.82 -21.47
N ALA A 636 15.75 -21.92 -20.75
CA ALA A 636 14.55 -22.76 -20.74
C ALA A 636 14.24 -23.14 -19.28
N ASN A 637 12.99 -23.48 -19.01
CA ASN A 637 12.56 -23.98 -17.71
C ASN A 637 11.68 -25.22 -17.88
N TYR A 638 11.51 -25.99 -16.82
CA TYR A 638 10.46 -27.01 -16.75
C TYR A 638 9.71 -26.93 -15.43
N HIS A 639 8.44 -27.32 -15.51
CA HIS A 639 7.56 -27.46 -14.36
C HIS A 639 7.48 -28.95 -13.97
N PRO A 640 8.11 -29.36 -12.86
CA PRO A 640 8.20 -30.76 -12.46
C PRO A 640 6.87 -31.33 -11.97
N ASP A 641 6.01 -30.46 -11.42
CA ASP A 641 4.84 -30.78 -10.60
C ASP A 641 3.51 -30.61 -11.32
N GLY A 642 3.48 -30.00 -12.50
CA GLY A 642 2.26 -29.88 -13.29
C GLY A 642 2.48 -29.60 -14.77
N SER A 643 1.50 -30.02 -15.59
CA SER A 643 1.43 -29.70 -17.01
C SER A 643 0.98 -28.25 -17.23
N GLN A 644 1.25 -27.68 -18.41
CA GLN A 644 0.69 -26.39 -18.82
C GLN A 644 -0.06 -26.50 -20.15
N ILE A 645 -1.26 -25.90 -20.22
CA ILE A 645 -2.10 -25.85 -21.42
C ILE A 645 -2.05 -24.45 -22.01
N PHE A 646 -1.75 -24.37 -23.31
CA PHE A 646 -1.83 -23.13 -24.09
C PHE A 646 -2.81 -23.32 -25.26
N TYR A 647 -3.89 -22.53 -25.30
CA TYR A 647 -4.87 -22.60 -26.38
C TYR A 647 -5.09 -21.23 -27.06
N PRO A 648 -4.77 -21.07 -28.37
CA PRO A 648 -4.83 -19.78 -29.05
C PRO A 648 -6.28 -19.30 -29.26
N GLN A 649 -6.64 -18.13 -28.72
CA GLN A 649 -8.00 -17.57 -28.88
C GLN A 649 -8.31 -17.24 -30.36
N GLU A 650 -7.36 -16.63 -31.07
CA GLU A 650 -7.54 -16.14 -32.45
C GLU A 650 -7.08 -17.14 -33.53
N ARG A 651 -6.77 -18.38 -33.14
CA ARG A 651 -6.10 -19.39 -33.99
C ARG A 651 -4.78 -18.90 -34.61
N THR A 652 -4.07 -18.05 -33.89
CA THR A 652 -2.74 -17.56 -34.28
C THR A 652 -1.75 -18.74 -34.35
N PRO A 653 -1.03 -18.95 -35.46
CA PRO A 653 0.07 -19.91 -35.51
C PRO A 653 1.17 -19.54 -34.50
N PHE A 654 1.85 -20.54 -33.94
CA PHE A 654 2.88 -20.33 -32.92
C PHE A 654 3.95 -21.42 -32.94
N ILE A 655 5.10 -21.12 -32.35
CA ILE A 655 6.19 -22.08 -32.14
C ILE A 655 6.33 -22.38 -30.65
N ALA A 656 6.42 -23.66 -30.30
CA ALA A 656 6.80 -24.13 -28.96
C ALA A 656 8.22 -24.71 -29.00
N LEU A 657 9.15 -24.17 -28.21
CA LEU A 657 10.52 -24.70 -28.09
C LEU A 657 10.56 -25.69 -26.93
N LEU A 658 10.78 -26.99 -27.21
CA LEU A 658 10.68 -28.05 -26.20
C LEU A 658 11.89 -29.01 -26.17
N ALA A 659 12.20 -29.59 -25.01
CA ALA A 659 13.07 -30.77 -24.86
C ALA A 659 12.49 -31.77 -23.83
N LEU A 660 12.80 -33.05 -23.98
CA LEU A 660 12.33 -34.12 -23.07
C LEU A 660 12.95 -34.00 -21.66
N PRO A 661 12.34 -34.59 -20.61
CA PRO A 661 12.73 -34.34 -19.22
C PRO A 661 14.12 -34.86 -18.86
N GLY A 662 14.91 -34.07 -18.12
CA GLY A 662 16.21 -34.47 -17.59
C GLY A 662 17.11 -33.29 -17.19
N ASP A 663 17.84 -33.42 -16.08
CA ASP A 663 18.73 -32.35 -15.58
C ASP A 663 20.00 -32.15 -16.43
N ASP A 664 20.41 -33.12 -17.24
CA ASP A 664 21.56 -33.07 -18.15
C ASP A 664 21.22 -32.60 -19.57
N VAL A 665 20.11 -31.87 -19.73
CA VAL A 665 19.68 -31.25 -20.99
C VAL A 665 20.78 -30.36 -21.57
N LYS A 666 20.90 -30.39 -22.91
CA LYS A 666 21.88 -29.65 -23.70
C LYS A 666 21.18 -28.87 -24.82
N PRO A 667 21.85 -27.89 -25.45
CA PRO A 667 21.32 -27.18 -26.62
C PRO A 667 20.81 -28.11 -27.74
N GLU A 668 21.48 -29.24 -27.94
CA GLU A 668 21.15 -30.25 -28.97
C GLU A 668 19.84 -31.02 -28.72
N ASP A 669 19.31 -31.01 -27.49
CA ASP A 669 18.12 -31.79 -27.10
C ASP A 669 16.81 -31.04 -27.41
N PHE A 670 16.89 -29.75 -27.79
CA PHE A 670 15.74 -28.90 -28.06
C PHE A 670 15.25 -28.98 -29.51
N ILE A 671 13.92 -28.97 -29.66
CA ILE A 671 13.21 -28.99 -30.94
C ILE A 671 12.15 -27.87 -30.94
N ALA A 672 12.02 -27.18 -32.07
CA ALA A 672 10.98 -26.18 -32.28
C ALA A 672 9.74 -26.81 -32.96
N PHE A 673 8.59 -26.71 -32.32
CA PHE A 673 7.32 -27.24 -32.80
C PHE A 673 6.43 -26.15 -33.38
N TYR A 674 6.28 -26.13 -34.70
CA TYR A 674 5.32 -25.27 -35.39
C TYR A 674 3.90 -25.81 -35.22
N CYS A 675 3.04 -24.98 -34.61
CA CYS A 675 1.60 -25.21 -34.47
C CYS A 675 0.86 -24.21 -35.37
N ASP A 676 -0.09 -24.67 -36.17
CA ASP A 676 -0.82 -23.83 -37.14
C ASP A 676 -1.95 -22.98 -36.51
N GLY A 677 -2.12 -23.06 -35.19
CA GLY A 677 -3.17 -22.36 -34.44
C GLY A 677 -4.55 -23.01 -34.50
N SER A 678 -4.73 -24.12 -35.24
CA SER A 678 -6.03 -24.82 -35.29
C SER A 678 -6.36 -25.60 -34.02
N PHE A 679 -5.36 -25.86 -33.17
CA PHE A 679 -5.45 -26.51 -31.87
C PHE A 679 -4.54 -25.81 -30.84
N GLY A 680 -4.80 -26.04 -29.56
CA GLY A 680 -3.87 -25.74 -28.47
C GLY A 680 -2.98 -26.94 -28.13
N ILE A 681 -1.95 -26.73 -27.30
CA ILE A 681 -1.09 -27.80 -26.80
C ILE A 681 -1.12 -27.87 -25.27
N LYS A 682 -1.02 -29.08 -24.73
CA LYS A 682 -0.76 -29.35 -23.32
C LYS A 682 0.66 -29.89 -23.20
N ILE A 683 1.58 -29.15 -22.61
CA ILE A 683 2.95 -29.58 -22.33
C ILE A 683 2.92 -30.44 -21.06
N HIS A 684 3.48 -31.66 -21.11
CA HIS A 684 3.48 -32.58 -19.96
C HIS A 684 4.44 -32.13 -18.84
N PRO A 685 4.22 -32.56 -17.57
CA PRO A 685 5.12 -32.22 -16.47
C PRO A 685 6.55 -32.71 -16.75
N GLY A 686 7.55 -31.92 -16.39
CA GLY A 686 8.97 -32.25 -16.58
C GLY A 686 9.55 -31.89 -17.96
N ILE A 687 8.72 -31.53 -18.94
CA ILE A 687 9.19 -31.11 -20.27
C ILE A 687 9.84 -29.73 -20.17
N TRP A 688 11.04 -29.59 -20.73
CA TRP A 688 11.69 -28.28 -20.84
C TRP A 688 11.01 -27.44 -21.90
N HIS A 689 10.73 -26.17 -21.59
CA HIS A 689 10.13 -25.20 -22.49
C HIS A 689 10.57 -23.76 -22.20
N GLN A 690 10.16 -22.85 -23.09
CA GLN A 690 9.95 -21.42 -22.77
C GLN A 690 8.46 -21.10 -23.00
N PRO A 691 7.96 -19.93 -22.59
CA PRO A 691 6.69 -19.42 -23.10
C PRO A 691 6.71 -19.41 -24.64
N LEU A 692 5.54 -19.60 -25.24
CA LEU A 692 5.39 -19.75 -26.68
C LEU A 692 5.91 -18.56 -27.49
N PHE A 693 6.12 -18.79 -28.78
CA PHE A 693 6.44 -17.75 -29.77
C PHE A 693 5.33 -17.66 -30.83
N PRO A 694 4.26 -16.88 -30.59
CA PRO A 694 3.22 -16.66 -31.58
C PRO A 694 3.74 -15.90 -32.79
N LEU A 695 3.26 -16.26 -33.98
CA LEU A 695 3.68 -15.67 -35.26
C LEU A 695 2.86 -14.42 -35.62
N ALA A 696 2.60 -13.59 -34.62
CA ALA A 696 1.94 -12.30 -34.74
C ALA A 696 2.51 -11.34 -33.68
N GLU A 697 2.49 -10.03 -33.95
CA GLU A 697 3.01 -9.00 -33.03
C GLU A 697 2.26 -8.95 -31.68
N ARG A 698 1.03 -9.48 -31.66
CA ARG A 698 0.28 -9.73 -30.43
C ARG A 698 -0.57 -11.00 -30.59
N ALA A 699 -0.64 -11.81 -29.54
CA ALA A 699 -1.54 -12.94 -29.44
C ALA A 699 -2.07 -13.12 -28.01
N VAL A 700 -3.20 -13.84 -27.87
CA VAL A 700 -3.80 -14.22 -26.58
C VAL A 700 -4.04 -15.73 -26.58
N PHE A 701 -3.60 -16.38 -25.52
CA PHE A 701 -3.84 -17.79 -25.25
C PHE A 701 -4.66 -17.92 -23.99
N ASN A 702 -5.65 -18.81 -23.99
CA ASN A 702 -6.21 -19.32 -22.74
C ASN A 702 -5.18 -20.28 -22.13
N ASP A 703 -4.88 -20.09 -20.85
CA ASP A 703 -3.86 -20.82 -20.10
C ASP A 703 -4.49 -21.57 -18.92
N LYS A 704 -4.08 -22.83 -18.73
CA LYS A 704 -4.35 -23.61 -17.50
C LYS A 704 -3.06 -24.23 -17.02
N GLN A 705 -2.74 -24.06 -15.75
CA GLN A 705 -1.51 -24.57 -15.15
C GLN A 705 -1.68 -24.86 -13.65
N GLY A 706 -0.62 -25.34 -13.00
CA GLY A 706 -0.56 -25.47 -11.55
C GLY A 706 -0.54 -24.10 -10.87
N ARG A 707 -1.16 -23.99 -9.69
CA ARG A 707 -1.25 -22.71 -8.96
C ARG A 707 0.08 -22.25 -8.38
N VAL A 708 0.92 -23.19 -7.96
CA VAL A 708 2.30 -22.96 -7.56
C VAL A 708 3.12 -24.07 -8.19
N HIS A 709 4.02 -23.67 -9.08
CA HIS A 709 4.99 -24.54 -9.70
C HIS A 709 6.32 -24.38 -9.02
N ALA A 710 6.96 -25.46 -8.57
CA ALA A 710 8.41 -25.51 -8.55
C ALA A 710 8.92 -25.23 -9.97
N CYS A 711 10.05 -24.53 -10.11
CA CYS A 711 10.64 -24.26 -11.41
C CYS A 711 12.10 -24.70 -11.40
N ILE A 712 12.56 -25.34 -12.47
CA ILE A 712 13.96 -25.66 -12.69
C ILE A 712 14.35 -25.05 -14.04
N ALA A 713 15.46 -24.31 -14.07
CA ALA A 713 15.91 -23.55 -15.23
C ALA A 713 17.30 -24.00 -15.73
N VAL A 714 17.56 -23.68 -17.01
CA VAL A 714 18.86 -23.80 -17.68
C VAL A 714 19.17 -22.47 -18.35
N ASP A 715 20.40 -21.96 -18.20
CA ASP A 715 20.91 -20.78 -18.91
C ASP A 715 21.95 -21.22 -19.94
N PHE A 716 21.56 -21.31 -21.21
CA PHE A 716 22.44 -21.80 -22.28
C PHE A 716 23.71 -20.96 -22.43
N VAL A 717 23.67 -19.68 -22.05
CA VAL A 717 24.82 -18.77 -22.14
C VAL A 717 25.82 -19.00 -21.02
N SER A 718 25.39 -19.21 -19.77
CA SER A 718 26.33 -19.46 -18.67
C SER A 718 26.75 -20.93 -18.52
N GLU A 719 25.92 -21.87 -18.97
CA GLU A 719 26.21 -23.31 -18.88
C GLU A 719 26.91 -23.87 -20.13
N PHE A 720 26.65 -23.31 -21.32
CA PHE A 720 27.17 -23.84 -22.60
C PHE A 720 27.80 -22.77 -23.52
N ASP A 721 27.97 -21.52 -23.06
CA ASP A 721 28.42 -20.37 -23.87
C ASP A 721 27.65 -20.25 -25.22
N THR A 722 26.34 -20.53 -25.22
CA THR A 722 25.54 -20.70 -26.44
C THR A 722 24.16 -20.02 -26.33
N TYR A 723 23.65 -19.45 -27.43
CA TYR A 723 22.21 -19.17 -27.59
C TYR A 723 21.57 -20.20 -28.53
N LEU A 724 20.31 -20.54 -28.27
CA LEU A 724 19.47 -21.24 -29.24
C LEU A 724 18.96 -20.25 -30.29
N SER A 725 18.89 -20.67 -31.55
CA SER A 725 18.33 -19.90 -32.67
C SER A 725 17.26 -20.71 -33.39
N ILE A 726 16.05 -20.16 -33.46
CA ILE A 726 14.90 -20.74 -34.17
C ILE A 726 14.63 -19.88 -35.40
N ALA A 727 14.66 -20.45 -36.60
CA ALA A 727 14.26 -19.74 -37.81
C ALA A 727 12.73 -19.58 -37.88
N LEU A 728 12.26 -18.39 -38.25
CA LEU A 728 10.83 -18.16 -38.51
C LEU A 728 10.43 -18.82 -39.85
N PRO A 729 9.27 -19.49 -39.93
CA PRO A 729 8.78 -20.10 -41.18
C PRO A 729 8.43 -19.01 -42.21
N GLN A 730 8.86 -19.18 -43.46
CA GLN A 730 8.66 -18.22 -44.56
C GLN A 730 7.36 -18.44 -45.34
#